data_AF-A0A316SHU0-F1
#
_entry.id   AF-A0A316SHU0-F1
#
_cell.length_a   1.000
_cell.length_b   1.000
_cell.length_c   1.000
_cell.angle_alpha   90.00
_cell.angle_beta   90.00
_cell.angle_gamma   90.00
#
_symmetry.space_group_name_H-M   'P 1'
#
loop_
_entity.id
_entity.type
_entity.pdbx_description
1 polymer ?
#
loop_
_entity_poly.entity_id
_entity_poly.type
_entity_poly.pdbx_seq_one_letter_code
_entity_poly.pdbx_strand_id
1 'polypeptide(L)'
;MLVFRNTGEVNLFFSEQLDSIVYSRLDTSNIKHEDIVSQIFYSPDTAIIIPINEIDSVAFGSRNETVFKKEVRQLNDVDCQWIIRYDGTNIFYKLSTPSNILPSKGYILFYGERNEIFPNGLAVKVNNVTRTDDAYAINVTEVEFKDIFDRLFFAGSVDTPNYATTQSTNRRKSPIDINNIYFSKDFNVEFNGNSAKFGVNYNLNIKNSSIVARPLDGYYSFKADLHHSLGTSMSVDISKSKFYKDWDGLKIPLGRYAMVFTPYFYLKPFVSINAEMLCNMDAERNMVTHINYSSKKGSKPAFTMTTEKADGNDHASTEIICDGELYFGVAPIFDFNVLQETAGVRAKMRFGPCFNSEFGLGVITQLAKGYTIEAYGKANLSACLRLKGEATYYTRNWFTNEEHESNIFDWQKDYFKKKYDLLPLFLYSKAVRPKTLKKDIVEVAVKIKPDSLMEIPKEIGFEIADKSNISVDSCYVNPIDSQDQEKLCYATEMDITSKNIISKEVDIRPIVHYAGYTLKADNIAFNNDMPIQPMVFTMSNGITMALSGIPYSGETSNDSILYKAGPHIPTPIYDKDFGKKQFVQTVFIGNNENNWLLGTWKGIIDEQQATYTFRDDNSGTLNANSVSHEFTYYTNYPQSGKLTLYLDNDTAQIFIVNSITETTLKCMDAETNETITLTKQ
;
A
#
# COMPACT_ATOMS: atom_id res chain seq x y z
N MET A 1 -32.52 5.90 -23.37
CA MET A 1 -32.70 5.73 -24.83
C MET A 1 -31.76 4.64 -25.30
N LEU A 2 -32.22 3.79 -26.21
CA LEU A 2 -31.46 2.70 -26.81
C LEU A 2 -31.38 2.93 -28.32
N VAL A 3 -30.18 2.82 -28.89
CA VAL A 3 -29.97 2.85 -30.34
C VAL A 3 -29.48 1.46 -30.75
N PHE A 4 -30.30 0.74 -31.52
CA PHE A 4 -29.98 -0.56 -32.09
C PHE A 4 -29.35 -0.37 -33.45
N ARG A 5 -28.21 -1.01 -33.67
CA ARG A 5 -27.49 -0.94 -34.93
C ARG A 5 -27.69 -2.21 -35.74
N ASN A 6 -27.75 -2.11 -37.06
CA ASN A 6 -27.81 -3.28 -37.96
C ASN A 6 -26.54 -4.14 -37.90
N THR A 7 -25.44 -3.58 -37.38
CA THR A 7 -24.21 -4.30 -37.04
C THR A 7 -24.39 -5.23 -35.84
N GLY A 8 -25.45 -5.07 -35.07
CA GLY A 8 -25.76 -5.82 -33.86
C GLY A 8 -25.27 -5.18 -32.55
N GLU A 9 -24.57 -4.04 -32.64
CA GLU A 9 -24.25 -3.21 -31.49
C GLU A 9 -25.51 -2.50 -30.96
N VAL A 10 -25.51 -2.24 -29.65
CA VAL A 10 -26.56 -1.48 -29.00
C VAL A 10 -25.91 -0.44 -28.09
N ASN A 11 -26.27 0.82 -28.29
CA ASN A 11 -25.84 1.93 -27.46
C ASN A 11 -26.95 2.31 -26.48
N LEU A 12 -26.62 2.31 -25.19
CA LEU A 12 -27.49 2.79 -24.12
C LEU A 12 -27.07 4.21 -23.74
N PHE A 13 -28.04 5.12 -23.75
CA PHE A 13 -27.89 6.51 -23.35
C PHE A 13 -28.87 6.82 -22.21
N PHE A 14 -28.38 7.27 -21.07
CA PHE A 14 -29.22 7.77 -19.99
C PHE A 14 -29.61 9.22 -20.27
N SER A 15 -30.90 9.53 -20.13
CA SER A 15 -31.41 10.89 -20.43
C SER A 15 -30.80 11.96 -19.54
N GLU A 16 -30.42 11.62 -18.32
CA GLU A 16 -29.80 12.53 -17.34
C GLU A 16 -28.33 12.85 -17.66
N GLN A 17 -27.67 12.01 -18.47
CA GLN A 17 -26.26 12.15 -18.85
C GLN A 17 -26.09 12.64 -20.28
N LEU A 18 -27.19 13.01 -20.95
CA LEU A 18 -27.19 13.37 -22.35
C LEU A 18 -27.47 14.87 -22.50
N ASP A 19 -26.47 15.61 -22.98
CA ASP A 19 -26.54 17.05 -23.14
C ASP A 19 -27.29 17.43 -24.42
N SER A 20 -26.97 16.75 -25.53
CA SER A 20 -27.63 16.98 -26.82
C SER A 20 -27.45 15.83 -27.82
N ILE A 21 -28.35 15.76 -28.79
CA ILE A 21 -28.28 14.85 -29.93
C ILE A 21 -28.29 15.72 -31.19
N VAL A 22 -27.27 15.58 -32.04
CA VAL A 22 -27.17 16.37 -33.28
C VAL A 22 -26.89 15.49 -34.48
N TYR A 23 -27.28 15.98 -35.65
CA TYR A 23 -26.86 15.42 -36.92
C TYR A 23 -25.50 16.00 -37.32
N SER A 24 -24.64 15.17 -37.89
CA SER A 24 -23.31 15.58 -38.34
C SER A 24 -22.99 15.07 -39.73
N ARG A 25 -22.22 15.88 -40.45
CA ARG A 25 -21.58 15.51 -41.72
C ARG A 25 -20.22 14.83 -41.50
N LEU A 26 -19.77 14.72 -40.26
CA LEU A 26 -18.55 14.00 -39.91
C LEU A 26 -18.86 12.52 -39.72
N ASP A 27 -18.08 11.64 -40.31
CA ASP A 27 -18.15 10.20 -40.03
C ASP A 27 -17.34 9.80 -38.78
N THR A 28 -17.27 8.50 -38.49
CA THR A 28 -16.53 7.96 -37.35
C THR A 28 -15.01 8.15 -37.44
N SER A 29 -14.49 8.46 -38.63
CA SER A 29 -13.07 8.78 -38.88
C SER A 29 -12.82 10.29 -38.88
N ASN A 30 -13.82 11.08 -38.48
CA ASN A 30 -13.79 12.54 -38.45
C ASN A 30 -13.63 13.17 -39.85
N ILE A 31 -14.04 12.48 -40.91
CA ILE A 31 -14.02 12.97 -42.29
C ILE A 31 -15.36 13.66 -42.59
N LYS A 32 -15.30 14.86 -43.19
CA LYS A 32 -16.48 15.65 -43.52
C LYS A 32 -17.05 15.28 -44.89
N HIS A 33 -18.34 14.97 -44.93
CA HIS A 33 -19.12 14.63 -46.12
C HIS A 33 -20.01 15.81 -46.57
N GLU A 34 -20.54 15.75 -47.80
CA GLU A 34 -21.48 16.77 -48.28
C GLU A 34 -22.83 16.68 -47.56
N ASP A 35 -23.29 15.45 -47.33
CA ASP A 35 -24.54 15.13 -46.65
C ASP A 35 -24.35 14.80 -45.16
N ILE A 36 -25.47 14.75 -44.44
CA ILE A 36 -25.50 14.25 -43.07
C ILE A 36 -25.31 12.73 -43.10
N VAL A 37 -24.26 12.24 -42.44
CA VAL A 37 -23.88 10.82 -42.46
C VAL A 37 -23.92 10.17 -41.08
N SER A 38 -23.95 10.95 -40.00
CA SER A 38 -23.94 10.44 -38.63
C SER A 38 -24.85 11.22 -37.70
N GLN A 39 -25.20 10.59 -36.59
CA GLN A 39 -25.84 11.20 -35.43
C GLN A 39 -24.86 11.16 -34.27
N ILE A 40 -24.63 12.32 -33.63
CA ILE A 40 -23.72 12.47 -32.49
C ILE A 40 -24.54 12.65 -31.22
N PHE A 41 -24.21 11.87 -30.21
CA PHE A 41 -24.79 11.92 -28.87
C PHE A 41 -23.73 12.51 -27.93
N TYR A 42 -23.96 13.72 -27.43
CA TYR A 42 -23.07 14.40 -26.49
C TYR A 42 -23.47 14.09 -25.05
N SER A 43 -22.49 13.74 -24.24
CA SER A 43 -22.52 13.71 -22.78
C SER A 43 -21.46 14.67 -22.23
N PRO A 44 -21.47 15.02 -20.93
CA PRO A 44 -20.54 16.00 -20.36
C PRO A 44 -19.06 15.76 -20.72
N ASP A 45 -18.64 14.49 -20.71
CA ASP A 45 -17.24 14.11 -20.92
C ASP A 45 -16.98 13.35 -22.23
N THR A 46 -18.01 13.02 -23.02
CA THR A 46 -17.84 12.18 -24.23
C THR A 46 -18.79 12.52 -25.37
N ALA A 47 -18.40 12.18 -26.60
CA ALA A 47 -19.27 12.22 -27.77
C ALA A 47 -19.27 10.87 -28.48
N ILE A 48 -20.45 10.27 -28.65
CA ILE A 48 -20.60 9.02 -29.40
C ILE A 48 -21.15 9.33 -30.79
N ILE A 49 -20.38 8.99 -31.82
CA ILE A 49 -20.76 9.18 -33.23
C ILE A 49 -21.31 7.87 -33.77
N ILE A 50 -22.56 7.89 -34.24
CA ILE A 50 -23.25 6.72 -34.81
C ILE A 50 -23.60 7.01 -36.28
N PRO A 51 -22.98 6.32 -37.26
CA PRO A 51 -23.41 6.35 -38.65
C PRO A 51 -24.92 6.10 -38.81
N ILE A 52 -25.61 6.97 -39.56
CA ILE A 52 -27.07 6.91 -39.72
C ILE A 52 -27.48 5.62 -40.43
N ASN A 53 -26.70 5.18 -41.42
CA ASN A 53 -26.93 3.93 -42.16
C ASN A 53 -26.79 2.67 -41.29
N GLU A 54 -26.16 2.78 -40.13
CA GLU A 54 -26.03 1.68 -39.17
C GLU A 54 -27.18 1.68 -38.15
N ILE A 55 -27.97 2.75 -38.03
CA ILE A 55 -29.13 2.80 -37.12
C ILE A 55 -30.27 1.95 -37.70
N ASP A 56 -30.60 0.86 -37.01
CA ASP A 56 -31.73 0.00 -37.34
C ASP A 56 -33.02 0.49 -36.65
N SER A 57 -32.95 0.76 -35.35
CA SER A 57 -34.08 1.30 -34.59
C SER A 57 -33.67 2.06 -33.34
N VAL A 58 -34.55 2.93 -32.84
CA VAL A 58 -34.37 3.70 -31.60
C VAL A 58 -35.54 3.40 -30.66
N ALA A 59 -35.24 3.19 -29.38
CA ALA A 59 -36.25 2.96 -28.34
C ALA A 59 -36.07 3.90 -27.15
N PHE A 60 -37.19 4.30 -26.55
CA PHE A 60 -37.25 5.09 -25.31
C PHE A 60 -37.78 4.21 -24.18
N GLY A 61 -37.14 4.27 -23.01
CA GLY A 61 -37.44 3.37 -21.87
C GLY A 61 -36.61 2.08 -21.86
N SER A 62 -36.84 1.24 -20.84
CA SER A 62 -36.23 -0.09 -20.75
C SER A 62 -36.93 -1.05 -21.72
N ARG A 63 -36.13 -1.78 -22.50
CA ARG A 63 -36.62 -2.85 -23.39
C ARG A 63 -36.18 -4.23 -22.88
N ASN A 64 -35.94 -4.35 -21.57
CA ASN A 64 -35.54 -5.61 -20.97
C ASN A 64 -36.61 -6.66 -21.25
N GLU A 65 -36.22 -7.74 -21.93
CA GLU A 65 -37.15 -8.75 -22.41
C GLU A 65 -36.57 -10.15 -22.14
N THR A 66 -37.44 -11.04 -21.67
CA THR A 66 -37.15 -12.47 -21.54
C THR A 66 -38.40 -13.23 -21.95
N VAL A 67 -38.35 -13.84 -23.12
CA VAL A 67 -39.44 -14.59 -23.73
C VAL A 67 -38.93 -15.98 -24.11
N PHE A 68 -39.47 -16.99 -23.44
CA PHE A 68 -39.17 -18.39 -23.71
C PHE A 68 -39.97 -18.92 -24.89
N LYS A 69 -39.40 -19.88 -25.62
CA LYS A 69 -40.15 -20.67 -26.60
C LYS A 69 -41.20 -21.54 -25.92
N LYS A 70 -42.25 -21.87 -26.66
CA LYS A 70 -43.40 -22.64 -26.14
C LYS A 70 -43.02 -24.03 -25.61
N GLU A 71 -42.03 -24.66 -26.23
CA GLU A 71 -41.51 -25.98 -25.87
C GLU A 71 -40.56 -25.99 -24.66
N VAL A 72 -40.26 -24.82 -24.08
CA VAL A 72 -39.37 -24.69 -22.94
C VAL A 72 -40.15 -24.75 -21.64
N ARG A 73 -39.71 -25.63 -20.75
CA ARG A 73 -40.13 -25.69 -19.36
C ARG A 73 -39.01 -25.15 -18.48
N GLN A 74 -39.29 -24.04 -17.82
CA GLN A 74 -38.41 -23.51 -16.78
C GLN A 74 -38.57 -24.34 -15.50
N LEU A 75 -37.46 -24.89 -15.01
CA LEU A 75 -37.39 -25.53 -13.71
C LEU A 75 -37.27 -24.46 -12.61
N ASN A 76 -37.77 -24.78 -11.43
CA ASN A 76 -37.55 -24.01 -10.20
C ASN A 76 -37.03 -24.93 -9.09
N ASP A 77 -36.84 -24.36 -7.89
CA ASP A 77 -36.32 -25.12 -6.75
C ASP A 77 -37.25 -26.27 -6.31
N VAL A 78 -38.56 -26.14 -6.53
CA VAL A 78 -39.53 -27.21 -6.25
C VAL A 78 -39.36 -28.36 -7.24
N ASP A 79 -39.14 -28.07 -8.52
CA ASP A 79 -38.82 -29.12 -9.51
C ASP A 79 -37.51 -29.84 -9.14
N CYS A 80 -36.51 -29.10 -8.65
CA CYS A 80 -35.20 -29.65 -8.27
C CYS A 80 -35.26 -30.63 -7.09
N GLN A 81 -36.23 -30.49 -6.18
CA GLN A 81 -36.40 -31.43 -5.04
C GLN A 81 -36.75 -32.86 -5.47
N TRP A 82 -37.26 -33.03 -6.69
CA TRP A 82 -37.59 -34.33 -7.27
C TRP A 82 -36.42 -34.99 -8.00
N ILE A 83 -35.32 -34.27 -8.16
CA ILE A 83 -34.13 -34.71 -8.88
C ILE A 83 -33.13 -35.24 -7.86
N ILE A 84 -32.58 -36.41 -8.14
CA ILE A 84 -31.61 -37.11 -7.29
C ILE A 84 -30.19 -36.67 -7.67
N ARG A 85 -29.88 -36.67 -8.97
CA ARG A 85 -28.57 -36.33 -9.53
C ARG A 85 -28.65 -36.09 -11.03
N TYR A 86 -27.58 -35.51 -11.57
CA TYR A 86 -27.34 -35.34 -13.00
C TYR A 86 -25.91 -35.79 -13.31
N ASP A 87 -25.73 -36.64 -14.32
CA ASP A 87 -24.41 -37.20 -14.71
C ASP A 87 -23.84 -36.60 -16.01
N GLY A 88 -24.48 -35.55 -16.55
CA GLY A 88 -24.13 -34.94 -17.83
C GLY A 88 -24.91 -35.48 -19.03
N THR A 89 -25.47 -36.69 -18.94
CA THR A 89 -26.26 -37.32 -20.02
C THR A 89 -27.68 -37.65 -19.59
N ASN A 90 -27.88 -37.94 -18.30
CA ASN A 90 -29.15 -38.35 -17.73
C ASN A 90 -29.45 -37.55 -16.46
N ILE A 91 -30.69 -37.06 -16.37
CA ILE A 91 -31.24 -36.50 -15.14
C ILE A 91 -32.05 -37.60 -14.45
N PHE A 92 -31.75 -37.88 -13.18
CA PHE A 92 -32.41 -38.94 -12.43
C PHE A 92 -33.46 -38.35 -11.50
N TYR A 93 -34.74 -38.61 -11.76
CA TYR A 93 -35.87 -38.20 -10.91
C TYR A 93 -36.30 -39.34 -9.97
N LYS A 94 -36.85 -38.98 -8.80
CA LYS A 94 -37.41 -39.93 -7.83
C LYS A 94 -38.59 -40.70 -8.44
N LEU A 95 -38.77 -41.97 -8.08
CA LEU A 95 -39.95 -42.75 -8.52
C LEU A 95 -41.28 -42.19 -8.00
N SER A 96 -41.24 -41.45 -6.89
CA SER A 96 -42.39 -40.74 -6.32
C SER A 96 -42.70 -39.42 -7.02
N THR A 97 -41.97 -39.04 -8.07
CA THR A 97 -42.20 -37.77 -8.78
C THR A 97 -43.59 -37.74 -9.41
N PRO A 98 -44.41 -36.70 -9.13
CA PRO A 98 -45.72 -36.52 -9.75
C PRO A 98 -45.65 -36.47 -11.28
N SER A 99 -46.65 -37.05 -11.96
CA SER A 99 -46.68 -37.14 -13.43
C SER A 99 -46.71 -35.80 -14.15
N ASN A 100 -47.28 -34.76 -13.52
CA ASN A 100 -47.25 -33.39 -14.04
C ASN A 100 -45.88 -32.70 -13.88
N ILE A 101 -45.00 -33.22 -13.01
CA ILE A 101 -43.64 -32.73 -12.82
C ILE A 101 -42.66 -33.51 -13.69
N LEU A 102 -42.93 -34.76 -14.03
CA LEU A 102 -42.06 -35.54 -14.90
C LEU A 102 -42.01 -34.93 -16.31
N PRO A 103 -40.83 -34.64 -16.87
CA PRO A 103 -40.73 -34.00 -18.17
C PRO A 103 -41.06 -35.00 -19.30
N SER A 104 -41.65 -34.51 -20.39
CA SER A 104 -42.01 -35.33 -21.55
C SER A 104 -40.94 -35.25 -22.66
N LYS A 105 -40.87 -36.29 -23.50
CA LYS A 105 -40.00 -36.30 -24.68
C LYS A 105 -40.26 -35.08 -25.57
N GLY A 106 -39.19 -34.45 -26.05
CA GLY A 106 -39.22 -33.28 -26.92
C GLY A 106 -39.23 -31.93 -26.21
N TYR A 107 -39.52 -31.88 -24.90
CA TYR A 107 -39.43 -30.65 -24.12
C TYR A 107 -37.98 -30.21 -23.92
N ILE A 108 -37.79 -28.90 -23.80
CA ILE A 108 -36.53 -28.29 -23.38
C ILE A 108 -36.65 -27.94 -21.90
N LEU A 109 -35.72 -28.41 -21.09
CA LEU A 109 -35.62 -28.09 -19.67
C LEU A 109 -34.58 -27.00 -19.50
N PHE A 110 -35.00 -25.89 -18.90
CA PHE A 110 -34.13 -24.76 -18.59
C PHE A 110 -34.13 -24.48 -17.10
N TYR A 111 -32.96 -24.46 -16.48
CA TYR A 111 -32.77 -23.99 -15.12
C TYR A 111 -31.70 -22.91 -15.13
N GLY A 112 -32.14 -21.69 -14.85
CA GLY A 112 -31.25 -20.53 -14.82
C GLY A 112 -30.37 -20.50 -13.57
N GLU A 113 -30.75 -21.13 -12.47
CA GLU A 113 -30.01 -21.03 -11.21
C GLU A 113 -28.92 -22.10 -11.08
N ARG A 114 -28.06 -21.95 -10.06
CA ARG A 114 -27.02 -22.93 -9.71
C ARG A 114 -27.41 -23.63 -8.40
N ASN A 115 -27.24 -24.94 -8.36
CA ASN A 115 -27.38 -25.73 -7.14
C ASN A 115 -26.42 -26.93 -7.15
N GLU A 116 -26.46 -27.77 -6.12
CA GLU A 116 -25.57 -28.93 -6.01
C GLU A 116 -25.75 -29.95 -7.14
N ILE A 117 -26.95 -30.02 -7.75
CA ILE A 117 -27.28 -30.94 -8.86
C ILE A 117 -26.86 -30.34 -10.20
N PHE A 118 -27.11 -29.04 -10.38
CA PHE A 118 -26.84 -28.27 -11.58
C PHE A 118 -25.86 -27.14 -11.24
N PRO A 119 -24.56 -27.47 -11.07
CA PRO A 119 -23.56 -26.50 -10.65
C PRO A 119 -23.35 -25.41 -11.70
N ASN A 120 -23.76 -25.60 -12.96
CA ASN A 120 -23.69 -24.62 -14.04
C ASN A 120 -25.07 -24.41 -14.70
N GLY A 121 -26.14 -24.63 -13.94
CA GLY A 121 -27.52 -24.59 -14.43
C GLY A 121 -27.84 -25.72 -15.40
N LEU A 122 -28.96 -25.58 -16.11
CA LEU A 122 -29.43 -26.61 -17.05
C LEU A 122 -30.02 -25.97 -18.31
N ALA A 123 -29.64 -26.51 -19.47
CA ALA A 123 -30.16 -26.14 -20.78
C ALA A 123 -30.14 -27.37 -21.70
N VAL A 124 -31.18 -28.21 -21.63
CA VAL A 124 -31.18 -29.51 -22.33
C VAL A 124 -32.52 -29.88 -22.94
N LYS A 125 -32.50 -30.68 -24.01
CA LYS A 125 -33.69 -31.28 -24.63
C LYS A 125 -33.86 -32.73 -24.17
N VAL A 126 -35.09 -33.11 -23.84
CA VAL A 126 -35.45 -34.46 -23.43
C VAL A 126 -35.58 -35.37 -24.65
N ASN A 127 -34.70 -36.35 -24.76
CA ASN A 127 -34.71 -37.34 -25.84
C ASN A 127 -35.58 -38.55 -25.50
N ASN A 128 -35.52 -39.01 -24.25
CA ASN A 128 -36.27 -40.15 -23.79
C ASN A 128 -36.46 -40.15 -22.27
N VAL A 129 -37.51 -40.83 -21.81
CA VAL A 129 -37.84 -41.03 -20.38
C VAL A 129 -37.97 -42.52 -20.14
N THR A 130 -37.10 -43.08 -19.31
CA THR A 130 -37.09 -44.51 -18.99
C THR A 130 -37.26 -44.70 -17.50
N ARG A 131 -38.15 -45.60 -17.09
CA ARG A 131 -38.29 -46.00 -15.68
C ARG A 131 -37.34 -47.15 -15.40
N THR A 132 -36.49 -46.99 -14.39
CA THR A 132 -35.66 -48.06 -13.83
C THR A 132 -36.23 -48.51 -12.47
N ASP A 133 -35.59 -49.48 -11.84
CA ASP A 133 -36.01 -49.99 -10.52
C ASP A 133 -35.88 -48.94 -9.40
N ASP A 134 -34.98 -47.96 -9.57
CA ASP A 134 -34.63 -46.97 -8.54
C ASP A 134 -35.05 -45.53 -8.88
N ALA A 135 -35.25 -45.19 -10.16
CA ALA A 135 -35.47 -43.82 -10.62
C ALA A 135 -36.17 -43.73 -11.99
N TYR A 136 -36.62 -42.53 -12.35
CA TYR A 136 -36.83 -42.18 -13.76
C TYR A 136 -35.54 -41.59 -14.33
N ALA A 137 -34.96 -42.26 -15.33
CA ALA A 137 -33.80 -41.78 -16.07
C ALA A 137 -34.26 -41.00 -17.30
N ILE A 138 -34.00 -39.68 -17.29
CA ILE A 138 -34.33 -38.76 -18.37
C ILE A 138 -33.08 -38.55 -19.21
N ASN A 139 -33.03 -39.17 -20.39
CA ASN A 139 -31.92 -38.96 -21.32
C ASN A 139 -32.06 -37.61 -22.01
N VAL A 140 -30.98 -36.83 -22.00
CA VAL A 140 -30.99 -35.44 -22.48
C VAL A 140 -29.80 -35.13 -23.37
N THR A 141 -29.93 -34.10 -24.20
CA THR A 141 -28.84 -33.50 -24.99
C THR A 141 -28.84 -31.99 -24.81
N GLU A 142 -27.66 -31.38 -24.82
CA GLU A 142 -27.52 -29.93 -24.72
C GLU A 142 -28.24 -29.19 -25.87
N VAL A 143 -28.70 -27.99 -25.58
CA VAL A 143 -29.31 -27.07 -26.56
C VAL A 143 -28.69 -25.69 -26.48
N GLU A 144 -28.76 -24.93 -27.58
CA GLU A 144 -28.25 -23.56 -27.61
C GLU A 144 -29.29 -22.56 -27.09
N PHE A 145 -28.85 -21.36 -26.70
CA PHE A 145 -29.75 -20.28 -26.25
C PHE A 145 -30.84 -19.94 -27.27
N LYS A 146 -30.55 -20.03 -28.57
CA LYS A 146 -31.52 -19.80 -29.65
C LYS A 146 -32.67 -20.81 -29.67
N ASP A 147 -32.50 -21.96 -29.03
CA ASP A 147 -33.53 -22.99 -28.90
C ASP A 147 -34.41 -22.76 -27.65
N ILE A 148 -33.93 -21.95 -26.71
CA ILE A 148 -34.61 -21.66 -25.44
C ILE A 148 -35.40 -20.35 -25.52
N PHE A 149 -34.80 -19.31 -26.07
CA PHE A 149 -35.36 -17.96 -26.02
C PHE A 149 -35.82 -17.51 -27.40
N ASP A 150 -37.04 -16.97 -27.49
CA ASP A 150 -37.49 -16.19 -28.64
C ASP A 150 -36.92 -14.76 -28.56
N ARG A 151 -36.86 -14.18 -27.36
CA ARG A 151 -36.24 -12.88 -27.10
C ARG A 151 -35.54 -12.89 -25.75
N LEU A 152 -34.29 -12.44 -25.72
CA LEU A 152 -33.51 -12.26 -24.50
C LEU A 152 -32.63 -11.02 -24.65
N PHE A 153 -32.94 -9.98 -23.89
CA PHE A 153 -32.24 -8.71 -23.94
C PHE A 153 -32.25 -8.02 -22.58
N PHE A 154 -31.12 -7.43 -22.22
CA PHE A 154 -31.02 -6.54 -21.08
C PHE A 154 -30.19 -5.31 -21.44
N ALA A 155 -30.67 -4.13 -21.03
CA ALA A 155 -29.91 -2.91 -20.98
C ALA A 155 -30.30 -2.10 -19.75
N GLY A 156 -29.30 -1.69 -18.96
CA GLY A 156 -29.53 -0.98 -17.72
C GLY A 156 -28.23 -0.55 -17.05
N SER A 157 -28.34 -0.03 -15.84
CA SER A 157 -27.21 0.36 -15.01
C SER A 157 -26.89 -0.69 -13.94
N VAL A 158 -25.64 -0.76 -13.50
CA VAL A 158 -25.22 -1.54 -12.33
C VAL A 158 -25.52 -0.80 -11.04
N ASP A 159 -25.51 0.55 -11.10
CA ASP A 159 -25.68 1.42 -9.94
C ASP A 159 -27.14 1.62 -9.49
N THR A 160 -28.10 1.22 -10.31
CA THR A 160 -29.51 1.18 -9.92
C THR A 160 -29.83 -0.15 -9.22
N PRO A 161 -30.23 -0.14 -7.94
CA PRO A 161 -30.63 -1.35 -7.23
C PRO A 161 -32.01 -1.79 -7.72
N ASN A 162 -32.13 -2.32 -8.94
CA ASN A 162 -33.36 -2.93 -9.41
C ASN A 162 -33.11 -3.92 -10.55
N TYR A 163 -33.85 -5.04 -10.47
CA TYR A 163 -33.92 -6.18 -11.41
C TYR A 163 -32.84 -7.26 -11.29
N ALA A 164 -32.77 -7.97 -10.15
CA ALA A 164 -32.54 -9.43 -10.06
C ALA A 164 -32.25 -9.99 -8.65
N THR A 165 -32.29 -9.19 -7.57
CA THR A 165 -31.99 -9.69 -6.21
C THR A 165 -33.20 -10.21 -5.42
N THR A 166 -34.38 -10.31 -6.03
CA THR A 166 -35.55 -10.96 -5.42
C THR A 166 -35.69 -12.42 -5.83
N GLN A 167 -34.73 -13.26 -5.46
CA GLN A 167 -35.05 -14.60 -4.94
C GLN A 167 -34.16 -14.88 -3.73
N SER A 168 -34.82 -14.98 -2.59
CA SER A 168 -34.23 -15.14 -1.27
C SER A 168 -33.54 -16.50 -1.15
N THR A 169 -32.21 -16.51 -1.11
CA THR A 169 -31.52 -17.52 -0.31
C THR A 169 -31.34 -16.96 1.09
N ASN A 170 -32.05 -17.55 2.04
CA ASN A 170 -31.89 -17.32 3.47
C ASN A 170 -30.42 -17.43 3.88
N ARG A 171 -29.72 -16.30 3.95
CA ARG A 171 -28.57 -16.03 4.84
C ARG A 171 -28.39 -14.51 4.89
N ARG A 172 -28.72 -13.94 6.05
CA ARG A 172 -28.57 -12.52 6.41
C ARG A 172 -27.26 -11.92 5.89
N LYS A 173 -27.34 -11.03 4.90
CA LYS A 173 -26.60 -9.76 4.81
C LYS A 173 -27.53 -8.78 4.10
N SER A 174 -27.67 -7.56 4.62
CA SER A 174 -28.38 -6.46 3.97
C SER A 174 -27.99 -6.34 2.49
N PRO A 175 -28.81 -5.74 1.63
CA PRO A 175 -28.36 -5.37 0.29
C PRO A 175 -27.11 -4.51 0.49
N ILE A 176 -25.93 -5.06 0.14
CA ILE A 176 -24.71 -4.25 0.09
C ILE A 176 -25.00 -3.22 -0.98
N ASP A 177 -24.94 -1.94 -0.62
CA ASP A 177 -24.97 -0.87 -1.61
C ASP A 177 -23.79 -1.11 -2.56
N ILE A 178 -24.09 -1.67 -3.74
CA ILE A 178 -23.09 -2.11 -4.73
C ILE A 178 -22.24 -0.91 -5.19
N ASN A 179 -22.76 0.30 -4.98
CA ASN A 179 -22.12 1.55 -5.35
C ASN A 179 -21.03 1.99 -4.39
N ASN A 180 -20.94 1.42 -3.19
CA ASN A 180 -19.95 1.80 -2.18
C ASN A 180 -19.37 0.55 -1.50
N ILE A 181 -18.19 0.14 -1.95
CA ILE A 181 -17.48 -1.01 -1.42
C ILE A 181 -16.35 -0.50 -0.53
N TYR A 182 -16.46 -0.77 0.76
CA TYR A 182 -15.43 -0.48 1.75
C TYR A 182 -14.71 -1.76 2.18
N PHE A 183 -13.39 -1.70 2.23
CA PHE A 183 -12.53 -2.78 2.70
C PHE A 183 -11.39 -2.20 3.52
N SER A 184 -11.27 -2.62 4.77
CA SER A 184 -10.11 -2.29 5.60
C SER A 184 -9.59 -3.55 6.26
N LYS A 185 -8.27 -3.77 6.17
CA LYS A 185 -7.63 -4.94 6.73
C LYS A 185 -6.14 -4.71 6.93
N ASP A 186 -5.67 -5.19 8.07
CA ASP A 186 -4.26 -5.28 8.40
C ASP A 186 -3.77 -6.73 8.20
N PHE A 187 -2.52 -6.85 7.76
CA PHE A 187 -1.85 -8.10 7.42
C PHE A 187 -0.52 -8.14 8.15
N ASN A 188 -0.35 -9.16 8.99
CA ASN A 188 0.96 -9.54 9.48
C ASN A 188 1.52 -10.61 8.55
N VAL A 189 2.76 -10.43 8.12
CA VAL A 189 3.45 -11.31 7.18
C VAL A 189 4.70 -11.80 7.88
N GLU A 190 4.74 -13.09 8.20
CA GLU A 190 5.92 -13.76 8.74
C GLU A 190 6.54 -14.62 7.65
N PHE A 191 7.84 -14.46 7.43
CA PHE A 191 8.60 -15.27 6.46
C PHE A 191 10.09 -15.24 6.79
N ASN A 192 10.74 -16.41 6.74
CA ASN A 192 12.19 -16.56 6.95
C ASN A 192 12.73 -15.86 8.22
N GLY A 193 11.97 -15.88 9.32
CA GLY A 193 12.36 -15.22 10.58
C GLY A 193 12.19 -13.70 10.60
N ASN A 194 11.68 -13.09 9.53
CA ASN A 194 11.28 -11.69 9.48
C ASN A 194 9.76 -11.54 9.67
N SER A 195 9.34 -10.38 10.14
CA SER A 195 7.93 -10.02 10.25
C SER A 195 7.70 -8.62 9.70
N ALA A 196 6.65 -8.45 8.89
CA ALA A 196 6.22 -7.15 8.40
C ALA A 196 4.72 -6.98 8.61
N LYS A 197 4.28 -5.75 8.87
CA LYS A 197 2.88 -5.37 9.01
C LYS A 197 2.49 -4.43 7.88
N PHE A 198 1.38 -4.73 7.23
CA PHE A 198 0.81 -3.89 6.17
C PHE A 198 -0.66 -3.63 6.50
N GLY A 199 -1.10 -2.39 6.42
CA GLY A 199 -2.52 -2.03 6.47
C GLY A 199 -2.98 -1.56 5.11
N VAL A 200 -4.19 -1.96 4.73
CA VAL A 200 -4.86 -1.44 3.54
C VAL A 200 -6.28 -1.03 3.89
N ASN A 201 -6.61 0.23 3.62
CA ASN A 201 -7.94 0.78 3.64
C ASN A 201 -8.31 1.19 2.22
N TYR A 202 -9.35 0.58 1.66
CA TYR A 202 -9.79 0.80 0.30
C TYR A 202 -11.28 1.06 0.22
N ASN A 203 -11.64 2.12 -0.49
CA ASN A 203 -13.00 2.44 -0.86
C ASN A 203 -13.12 2.46 -2.39
N LEU A 204 -14.14 1.78 -2.90
CA LEU A 204 -14.51 1.81 -4.30
C LEU A 204 -15.94 2.30 -4.43
N ASN A 205 -16.12 3.36 -5.22
CA ASN A 205 -17.43 3.81 -5.67
C ASN A 205 -17.58 3.62 -7.18
N ILE A 206 -18.63 2.92 -7.59
CA ILE A 206 -18.92 2.64 -9.00
C ILE A 206 -19.96 3.65 -9.50
N LYS A 207 -19.64 4.41 -10.55
CA LYS A 207 -20.53 5.38 -11.18
C LYS A 207 -20.62 5.17 -12.68
N ASN A 208 -21.60 5.85 -13.29
CA ASN A 208 -21.80 5.91 -14.74
C ASN A 208 -21.79 4.53 -15.39
N SER A 209 -22.35 3.55 -14.67
CA SER A 209 -22.27 2.17 -15.09
C SER A 209 -23.33 1.87 -16.14
N SER A 210 -22.97 1.10 -17.17
CA SER A 210 -23.92 0.65 -18.19
C SER A 210 -23.60 -0.77 -18.60
N ILE A 211 -24.65 -1.58 -18.68
CA ILE A 211 -24.60 -2.95 -19.18
C ILE A 211 -25.57 -3.08 -20.32
N VAL A 212 -25.13 -3.74 -21.38
CA VAL A 212 -25.99 -4.26 -22.43
C VAL A 212 -25.64 -5.72 -22.69
N ALA A 213 -26.64 -6.59 -22.63
CA ALA A 213 -26.52 -8.01 -22.93
C ALA A 213 -27.58 -8.41 -23.94
N ARG A 214 -27.15 -8.90 -25.11
CA ARG A 214 -28.00 -9.43 -26.18
C ARG A 214 -27.49 -10.83 -26.58
N PRO A 215 -27.79 -11.85 -25.76
CA PRO A 215 -27.11 -13.15 -25.84
C PRO A 215 -27.35 -13.90 -27.14
N LEU A 216 -28.55 -13.77 -27.74
CA LEU A 216 -28.90 -14.43 -29.00
C LEU A 216 -28.01 -13.97 -30.17
N ASP A 217 -27.55 -12.72 -30.12
CA ASP A 217 -26.63 -12.14 -31.11
C ASP A 217 -25.16 -12.20 -30.65
N GLY A 218 -24.91 -12.74 -29.45
CA GLY A 218 -23.59 -12.80 -28.83
C GLY A 218 -22.95 -11.43 -28.61
N TYR A 219 -23.75 -10.41 -28.27
CA TYR A 219 -23.27 -9.06 -27.96
C TYR A 219 -23.35 -8.76 -26.46
N TYR A 220 -22.25 -8.28 -25.90
CA TYR A 220 -22.13 -7.89 -24.49
C TYR A 220 -21.32 -6.60 -24.39
N SER A 221 -21.77 -5.63 -23.61
CA SER A 221 -21.03 -4.41 -23.34
C SER A 221 -21.16 -4.01 -21.88
N PHE A 222 -20.05 -3.54 -21.31
CA PHE A 222 -19.97 -3.02 -19.95
C PHE A 222 -19.15 -1.74 -19.97
N LYS A 223 -19.66 -0.68 -19.35
CA LYS A 223 -18.88 0.53 -19.05
C LYS A 223 -19.09 0.92 -17.60
N ALA A 224 -18.06 1.42 -16.95
CA ALA A 224 -18.17 1.97 -15.60
C ALA A 224 -16.98 2.88 -15.27
N ASP A 225 -17.24 3.84 -14.40
CA ASP A 225 -16.23 4.67 -13.76
C ASP A 225 -16.03 4.17 -12.33
N LEU A 226 -14.78 3.83 -12.01
CA LEU A 226 -14.37 3.33 -10.72
C LEU A 226 -13.65 4.45 -9.97
N HIS A 227 -14.28 5.00 -8.94
CA HIS A 227 -13.68 5.97 -8.04
C HIS A 227 -13.04 5.22 -6.87
N HIS A 228 -11.72 5.27 -6.79
CA HIS A 228 -10.90 4.55 -5.84
C HIS A 228 -10.35 5.52 -4.79
N SER A 229 -10.38 5.12 -3.52
CA SER A 229 -9.60 5.73 -2.43
C SER A 229 -8.81 4.64 -1.73
N LEU A 230 -7.50 4.80 -1.64
CA LEU A 230 -6.56 3.84 -1.09
C LEU A 230 -5.71 4.51 -0.01
N GLY A 231 -5.93 4.14 1.24
CA GLY A 231 -4.99 4.30 2.34
C GLY A 231 -4.14 3.05 2.51
N THR A 232 -2.84 3.20 2.65
CA THR A 232 -1.90 2.11 2.96
C THR A 232 -1.02 2.51 4.12
N SER A 233 -0.83 1.62 5.07
CA SER A 233 0.15 1.74 6.14
C SER A 233 1.14 0.58 6.07
N MET A 234 2.38 0.80 6.48
CA MET A 234 3.35 -0.29 6.59
C MET A 234 4.32 -0.07 7.73
N SER A 235 4.67 -1.14 8.43
CA SER A 235 5.74 -1.21 9.41
C SER A 235 6.56 -2.46 9.13
N VAL A 236 7.79 -2.25 8.68
CA VAL A 236 8.58 -3.25 7.98
C VAL A 236 9.98 -3.27 8.58
N ASP A 237 10.42 -4.44 9.05
CA ASP A 237 11.82 -4.72 9.43
C ASP A 237 12.17 -6.10 8.86
N ILE A 238 12.86 -6.09 7.73
CA ILE A 238 13.14 -7.29 6.95
C ILE A 238 14.58 -7.27 6.45
N SER A 239 15.29 -8.35 6.71
CA SER A 239 16.54 -8.66 6.01
C SER A 239 16.27 -9.00 4.54
N LYS A 240 17.31 -8.87 3.68
CA LYS A 240 17.18 -9.06 2.24
C LYS A 240 16.46 -10.36 1.88
N SER A 241 15.30 -10.24 1.26
CA SER A 241 14.40 -11.35 1.04
C SER A 241 13.53 -11.16 -0.20
N LYS A 242 13.01 -12.28 -0.71
CA LYS A 242 12.05 -12.30 -1.80
C LYS A 242 10.78 -13.03 -1.34
N PHE A 243 9.66 -12.34 -1.37
CA PHE A 243 8.38 -12.85 -0.92
C PHE A 243 7.25 -12.29 -1.78
N TYR A 244 6.30 -13.15 -2.15
CA TYR A 244 5.09 -12.75 -2.86
C TYR A 244 3.90 -13.48 -2.26
N LYS A 245 2.82 -12.74 -2.00
CA LYS A 245 1.56 -13.34 -1.55
C LYS A 245 0.37 -12.49 -1.96
N ASP A 246 -0.61 -13.17 -2.54
CA ASP A 246 -1.98 -12.68 -2.65
C ASP A 246 -2.81 -13.32 -1.53
N TRP A 247 -3.63 -12.53 -0.86
CA TRP A 247 -4.60 -13.06 0.09
C TRP A 247 -6.00 -13.01 -0.48
N ASP A 248 -6.87 -13.90 -0.01
CA ASP A 248 -8.29 -13.74 -0.27
C ASP A 248 -8.83 -12.56 0.54
N GLY A 249 -9.61 -11.72 -0.13
CA GLY A 249 -10.31 -10.61 0.49
C GLY A 249 -11.81 -10.73 0.26
N LEU A 250 -12.40 -9.74 -0.41
CA LEU A 250 -13.84 -9.61 -0.55
C LEU A 250 -14.31 -10.16 -1.91
N LYS A 251 -15.46 -10.86 -1.93
CA LYS A 251 -16.16 -11.28 -3.16
C LYS A 251 -17.57 -10.71 -3.12
N ILE A 252 -17.97 -9.97 -4.16
CA ILE A 252 -19.27 -9.33 -4.29
C ILE A 252 -19.88 -9.70 -5.65
N PRO A 253 -21.07 -10.32 -5.68
CA PRO A 253 -21.83 -10.45 -6.92
C PRO A 253 -22.39 -9.08 -7.32
N LEU A 254 -22.16 -8.64 -8.56
CA LEU A 254 -22.65 -7.36 -9.09
C LEU A 254 -24.02 -7.51 -9.79
N GLY A 255 -24.77 -8.56 -9.48
CA GLY A 255 -26.07 -8.86 -10.07
C GLY A 255 -26.03 -9.86 -11.21
N ARG A 256 -27.20 -10.10 -11.80
CA ARG A 256 -27.41 -11.06 -12.90
C ARG A 256 -28.30 -10.44 -13.97
N TYR A 257 -27.79 -10.39 -15.19
CA TYR A 257 -28.38 -9.65 -16.30
C TYR A 257 -28.66 -10.59 -17.47
N ALA A 258 -29.86 -10.46 -18.06
CA ALA A 258 -30.35 -11.35 -19.12
C ALA A 258 -30.18 -12.86 -18.81
N MET A 259 -30.24 -13.25 -17.53
CA MET A 259 -29.99 -14.61 -17.02
C MET A 259 -28.61 -15.23 -17.32
N VAL A 260 -27.77 -14.61 -18.15
CA VAL A 260 -26.50 -15.19 -18.60
C VAL A 260 -25.29 -14.38 -18.19
N PHE A 261 -25.44 -13.06 -17.98
CA PHE A 261 -24.35 -12.18 -17.63
C PHE A 261 -24.30 -11.99 -16.11
N THR A 262 -23.23 -12.47 -15.47
CA THR A 262 -23.13 -12.60 -14.00
C THR A 262 -21.83 -11.99 -13.50
N PRO A 263 -21.71 -10.64 -13.52
CA PRO A 263 -20.47 -10.00 -13.13
C PRO A 263 -20.14 -10.20 -11.65
N TYR A 264 -18.86 -10.42 -11.34
CA TYR A 264 -18.35 -10.46 -9.97
C TYR A 264 -17.22 -9.47 -9.78
N PHE A 265 -17.16 -8.92 -8.58
CA PHE A 265 -16.04 -8.16 -8.08
C PHE A 265 -15.32 -8.95 -6.99
N TYR A 266 -14.01 -9.11 -7.14
CA TYR A 266 -13.13 -9.58 -6.09
C TYR A 266 -12.18 -8.47 -5.69
N LEU A 267 -11.82 -8.41 -4.42
CA LEU A 267 -10.77 -7.54 -3.93
C LEU A 267 -9.77 -8.37 -3.15
N LYS A 268 -8.55 -8.48 -3.66
CA LYS A 268 -7.48 -9.26 -3.03
C LYS A 268 -6.34 -8.35 -2.59
N PRO A 269 -6.01 -8.26 -1.30
CA PRO A 269 -4.81 -7.58 -0.88
C PRO A 269 -3.59 -8.40 -1.30
N PHE A 270 -2.48 -7.73 -1.61
CA PHE A 270 -1.25 -8.38 -2.06
C PHE A 270 0.00 -7.69 -1.54
N VAL A 271 1.10 -8.44 -1.49
CA VAL A 271 2.44 -7.93 -1.22
C VAL A 271 3.44 -8.63 -2.15
N SER A 272 4.41 -7.85 -2.63
CA SER A 272 5.56 -8.29 -3.40
C SER A 272 6.79 -7.59 -2.84
N ILE A 273 7.64 -8.34 -2.16
CA ILE A 273 8.89 -7.87 -1.57
C ILE A 273 10.04 -8.53 -2.33
N ASN A 274 10.99 -7.73 -2.76
CA ASN A 274 12.31 -8.17 -3.20
C ASN A 274 13.32 -7.13 -2.72
N ALA A 275 13.49 -7.04 -1.41
CA ALA A 275 14.31 -6.02 -0.77
C ALA A 275 14.81 -6.43 0.61
N GLU A 276 15.84 -5.76 1.11
CA GLU A 276 15.97 -5.47 2.55
C GLU A 276 15.29 -4.14 2.84
N MET A 277 14.55 -4.04 3.94
CA MET A 277 13.78 -2.84 4.24
C MET A 277 13.57 -2.63 5.73
N LEU A 278 13.83 -1.40 6.20
CA LEU A 278 13.41 -0.89 7.50
C LEU A 278 12.60 0.39 7.26
N CYS A 279 11.32 0.39 7.61
CA CYS A 279 10.45 1.51 7.26
C CYS A 279 9.12 1.51 8.05
N ASN A 280 8.62 2.70 8.36
CA ASN A 280 7.26 2.95 8.84
C ASN A 280 6.65 4.12 8.04
N MET A 281 5.58 3.85 7.28
CA MET A 281 4.99 4.79 6.34
C MET A 281 3.49 4.65 6.23
N ASP A 282 2.85 5.79 5.95
CA ASP A 282 1.45 5.90 5.60
C ASP A 282 1.31 6.67 4.28
N ALA A 283 0.45 6.19 3.40
CA ALA A 283 0.17 6.81 2.12
C ALA A 283 -1.32 6.76 1.81
N GLU A 284 -1.87 7.86 1.31
CA GLU A 284 -3.26 7.94 0.84
C GLU A 284 -3.30 8.38 -0.62
N ARG A 285 -4.17 7.76 -1.42
CA ARG A 285 -4.33 8.00 -2.86
C ARG A 285 -5.79 7.93 -3.28
N ASN A 286 -6.24 8.91 -4.05
CA ASN A 286 -7.54 8.88 -4.72
C ASN A 286 -7.34 8.82 -6.23
N MET A 287 -8.08 7.98 -6.96
CA MET A 287 -7.95 7.84 -8.42
C MET A 287 -9.29 7.48 -9.07
N VAL A 288 -9.44 7.74 -10.37
CA VAL A 288 -10.62 7.36 -11.14
C VAL A 288 -10.19 6.50 -12.33
N THR A 289 -10.77 5.31 -12.46
CA THR A 289 -10.51 4.40 -13.59
C THR A 289 -11.76 4.22 -14.43
N HIS A 290 -11.66 4.54 -15.71
CA HIS A 290 -12.69 4.28 -16.71
C HIS A 290 -12.49 2.90 -17.32
N ILE A 291 -13.52 2.07 -17.29
CA ILE A 291 -13.55 0.76 -17.92
C ILE A 291 -14.58 0.78 -19.05
N ASN A 292 -14.18 0.27 -20.22
CA ASN A 292 -15.10 0.02 -21.33
C ASN A 292 -14.76 -1.33 -21.96
N TYR A 293 -15.77 -2.18 -22.03
CA TYR A 293 -15.71 -3.52 -22.59
C TYR A 293 -16.83 -3.69 -23.62
N SER A 294 -16.50 -4.34 -24.74
CA SER A 294 -17.47 -4.86 -25.69
C SER A 294 -17.01 -6.19 -26.28
N SER A 295 -17.94 -7.12 -26.42
CA SER A 295 -17.74 -8.41 -27.07
C SER A 295 -18.85 -8.62 -28.07
N LYS A 296 -18.46 -9.12 -29.25
CA LYS A 296 -19.36 -9.39 -30.37
C LYS A 296 -18.99 -10.74 -30.97
N LYS A 297 -20.01 -11.53 -31.30
CA LYS A 297 -19.84 -12.81 -31.98
C LYS A 297 -18.99 -12.66 -33.25
N GLY A 298 -17.96 -13.49 -33.37
CA GLY A 298 -17.05 -13.50 -34.53
C GLY A 298 -15.92 -12.48 -34.48
N SER A 299 -15.85 -11.64 -33.44
CA SER A 299 -14.78 -10.65 -33.23
C SER A 299 -14.04 -10.90 -31.93
N LYS A 300 -12.77 -10.47 -31.85
CA LYS A 300 -12.08 -10.41 -30.57
C LYS A 300 -12.78 -9.37 -29.67
N PRO A 301 -12.91 -9.64 -28.36
CA PRO A 301 -13.44 -8.66 -27.43
C PRO A 301 -12.55 -7.42 -27.42
N ALA A 302 -13.17 -6.24 -27.42
CA ALA A 302 -12.51 -4.97 -27.21
C ALA A 302 -12.60 -4.59 -25.73
N PHE A 303 -11.48 -4.19 -25.16
CA PHE A 303 -11.40 -3.73 -23.78
C PHE A 303 -10.45 -2.55 -23.71
N THR A 304 -10.88 -1.47 -23.06
CA THR A 304 -10.06 -0.31 -22.78
C THR A 304 -10.21 0.05 -21.32
N MET A 305 -9.09 0.35 -20.67
CA MET A 305 -9.05 0.82 -19.30
C MET A 305 -8.07 1.97 -19.20
N THR A 306 -8.56 3.10 -18.70
CA THR A 306 -7.77 4.33 -18.56
C THR A 306 -8.00 4.91 -17.19
N THR A 307 -6.91 5.21 -16.49
CA THR A 307 -6.96 5.82 -15.16
C THR A 307 -6.53 7.27 -15.25
N GLU A 308 -7.41 8.16 -14.80
CA GLU A 308 -7.16 9.59 -14.65
C GLU A 308 -6.32 9.88 -13.40
N LYS A 309 -5.82 11.11 -13.34
CA LYS A 309 -4.83 11.58 -12.36
C LYS A 309 -5.21 11.15 -10.93
N ALA A 310 -4.24 10.57 -10.21
CA ALA A 310 -4.38 10.33 -8.78
C ALA A 310 -3.91 11.57 -7.99
N ASP A 311 -4.54 11.87 -6.87
CA ASP A 311 -4.02 12.87 -5.93
C ASP A 311 -3.82 12.20 -4.58
N GLY A 312 -2.81 12.64 -3.81
CA GLY A 312 -2.55 12.08 -2.49
C GLY A 312 -1.25 12.51 -1.86
N ASN A 313 -1.11 12.15 -0.58
CA ASN A 313 -0.01 12.53 0.29
C ASN A 313 0.74 11.28 0.78
N ASP A 314 2.05 11.43 1.00
CA ASP A 314 2.95 10.41 1.53
C ASP A 314 3.59 10.93 2.81
N HIS A 315 3.60 10.10 3.84
CA HIS A 315 4.19 10.41 5.13
C HIS A 315 5.06 9.24 5.61
N ALA A 316 6.27 9.56 6.08
CA ALA A 316 7.15 8.59 6.75
C ALA A 316 7.48 9.08 8.17
N SER A 317 7.30 8.18 9.14
CA SER A 317 7.50 8.47 10.56
C SER A 317 8.86 7.99 11.10
N THR A 318 9.64 7.27 10.28
CA THR A 318 10.97 6.76 10.65
C THR A 318 11.93 6.79 9.46
N GLU A 319 13.20 6.50 9.75
CA GLU A 319 14.26 6.39 8.74
C GLU A 319 14.03 5.20 7.81
N ILE A 320 14.43 5.34 6.55
CA ILE A 320 14.12 4.37 5.50
C ILE A 320 15.42 3.71 5.04
N ILE A 321 15.59 2.44 5.39
CA ILE A 321 16.59 1.57 4.76
C ILE A 321 15.86 0.79 3.69
N CYS A 322 16.37 0.78 2.46
CA CYS A 322 15.78 0.00 1.39
C CYS A 322 16.84 -0.33 0.32
N ASP A 323 17.09 -1.62 0.08
CA ASP A 323 17.83 -2.08 -1.10
C ASP A 323 16.99 -3.15 -1.81
N GLY A 324 16.32 -2.72 -2.89
CA GLY A 324 15.42 -3.53 -3.69
C GLY A 324 14.07 -2.85 -3.95
N GLU A 325 13.05 -3.66 -4.22
CA GLU A 325 11.69 -3.20 -4.53
C GLU A 325 10.64 -3.77 -3.55
N LEU A 326 9.76 -2.90 -3.05
CA LEU A 326 8.51 -3.27 -2.37
C LEU A 326 7.33 -2.77 -3.19
N TYR A 327 6.37 -3.65 -3.46
CA TYR A 327 5.09 -3.31 -4.08
C TYR A 327 3.96 -4.02 -3.35
N PHE A 328 3.04 -3.27 -2.77
CA PHE A 328 1.91 -3.84 -2.04
C PHE A 328 0.66 -2.98 -2.22
N GLY A 329 -0.50 -3.54 -1.89
CA GLY A 329 -1.77 -2.84 -1.99
C GLY A 329 -2.91 -3.82 -2.20
N VAL A 330 -3.79 -3.51 -3.14
CA VAL A 330 -4.98 -4.31 -3.44
C VAL A 330 -5.14 -4.56 -4.93
N ALA A 331 -5.78 -5.68 -5.21
CA ALA A 331 -6.01 -6.22 -6.52
C ALA A 331 -7.52 -6.40 -6.74
N PRO A 332 -8.24 -5.38 -7.23
CA PRO A 332 -9.60 -5.54 -7.69
C PRO A 332 -9.61 -6.40 -8.96
N ILE A 333 -10.53 -7.36 -9.01
CA ILE A 333 -10.73 -8.26 -10.13
C ILE A 333 -12.18 -8.20 -10.52
N PHE A 334 -12.45 -7.82 -11.77
CA PHE A 334 -13.77 -7.82 -12.36
C PHE A 334 -13.90 -8.99 -13.31
N ASP A 335 -14.80 -9.89 -12.96
CA ASP A 335 -15.14 -11.08 -13.74
C ASP A 335 -16.44 -10.81 -14.48
N PHE A 336 -16.37 -10.55 -15.78
CA PHE A 336 -17.52 -10.33 -16.66
C PHE A 336 -17.98 -11.66 -17.23
N ASN A 337 -18.70 -12.42 -16.41
CA ASN A 337 -19.04 -13.80 -16.70
C ASN A 337 -20.26 -13.88 -17.61
N VAL A 338 -20.19 -14.73 -18.61
CA VAL A 338 -21.26 -15.03 -19.53
C VAL A 338 -21.60 -16.52 -19.39
N LEU A 339 -22.85 -16.88 -19.66
CA LEU A 339 -23.32 -18.27 -19.68
C LEU A 339 -23.01 -19.02 -18.39
N GLN A 340 -23.34 -18.42 -17.24
CA GLN A 340 -23.14 -19.02 -15.92
C GLN A 340 -21.66 -19.34 -15.60
N GLU A 341 -20.75 -18.44 -15.97
CA GLU A 341 -19.30 -18.52 -15.70
C GLU A 341 -18.56 -19.59 -16.53
N THR A 342 -19.16 -20.05 -17.62
CA THR A 342 -18.51 -20.98 -18.56
C THR A 342 -17.63 -20.26 -19.59
N ALA A 343 -17.83 -18.96 -19.76
CA ALA A 343 -16.87 -18.10 -20.44
C ALA A 343 -16.95 -16.69 -19.87
N GLY A 344 -15.88 -15.92 -19.98
CA GLY A 344 -15.89 -14.55 -19.51
C GLY A 344 -14.64 -13.78 -19.86
N VAL A 345 -14.66 -12.50 -19.53
CA VAL A 345 -13.46 -11.67 -19.49
C VAL A 345 -13.18 -11.32 -18.03
N ARG A 346 -11.95 -11.54 -17.61
CA ARG A 346 -11.45 -11.22 -16.28
C ARG A 346 -10.46 -10.07 -16.39
N ALA A 347 -10.82 -8.93 -15.81
CA ALA A 347 -9.95 -7.77 -15.69
C ALA A 347 -9.38 -7.72 -14.26
N LYS A 348 -8.07 -7.97 -14.13
CA LYS A 348 -7.32 -7.86 -12.87
C LYS A 348 -6.59 -6.52 -12.89
N MET A 349 -6.79 -5.70 -11.88
CA MET A 349 -5.93 -4.54 -11.66
C MET A 349 -5.19 -4.77 -10.35
N ARG A 350 -3.89 -4.50 -10.30
CA ARG A 350 -3.14 -4.35 -9.06
C ARG A 350 -2.79 -2.88 -8.93
N PHE A 351 -3.12 -2.30 -7.79
CA PHE A 351 -2.79 -0.91 -7.51
C PHE A 351 -2.29 -0.75 -6.09
N GLY A 352 -1.28 0.08 -5.92
CA GLY A 352 -0.71 0.36 -4.62
C GLY A 352 0.65 1.05 -4.71
N PRO A 353 1.19 1.50 -3.57
CA PRO A 353 2.50 2.14 -3.53
C PRO A 353 3.59 1.15 -3.93
N CYS A 354 4.56 1.66 -4.68
CA CYS A 354 5.78 0.95 -5.03
C CYS A 354 6.98 1.79 -4.59
N PHE A 355 7.88 1.15 -3.84
CA PHE A 355 9.09 1.74 -3.31
C PHE A 355 10.30 1.01 -3.90
N ASN A 356 11.29 1.77 -4.35
CA ASN A 356 12.53 1.23 -4.89
C ASN A 356 13.71 2.09 -4.44
N SER A 357 14.78 1.45 -3.96
CA SER A 357 16.01 2.12 -3.54
C SER A 357 17.18 1.15 -3.63
N GLU A 358 18.40 1.71 -3.61
CA GLU A 358 19.66 0.98 -3.48
C GLU A 358 20.37 1.33 -2.15
N PHE A 359 19.66 2.00 -1.23
CA PHE A 359 20.19 2.45 0.05
C PHE A 359 19.98 1.42 1.16
N GLY A 360 20.75 0.34 1.05
CA GLY A 360 20.77 -0.76 1.99
C GLY A 360 21.79 -0.61 3.14
N LEU A 361 21.79 -1.57 4.07
CA LEU A 361 22.75 -1.66 5.18
C LEU A 361 24.20 -1.74 4.68
N GLY A 362 24.43 -2.38 3.52
CA GLY A 362 25.74 -2.41 2.88
C GLY A 362 26.27 -1.02 2.51
N VAL A 363 25.40 -0.14 2.01
CA VAL A 363 25.75 1.24 1.66
C VAL A 363 25.94 2.09 2.92
N ILE A 364 25.07 1.92 3.92
CA ILE A 364 25.15 2.59 5.24
C ILE A 364 26.49 2.27 5.92
N THR A 365 26.87 0.99 6.00
CA THR A 365 28.14 0.56 6.62
C THR A 365 29.37 1.04 5.84
N GLN A 366 29.27 1.18 4.51
CA GLN A 366 30.31 1.80 3.69
C GLN A 366 30.48 3.28 4.05
N LEU A 367 29.38 4.05 4.11
CA LEU A 367 29.40 5.48 4.45
C LEU A 367 29.82 5.76 5.90
N ALA A 368 29.55 4.83 6.82
CA ALA A 368 30.05 4.91 8.19
C ALA A 368 31.59 4.80 8.26
N LYS A 369 32.19 3.98 7.39
CA LYS A 369 33.67 3.86 7.30
C LYS A 369 34.30 5.06 6.61
N GLY A 370 33.66 5.58 5.56
CA GLY A 370 34.17 6.71 4.80
C GLY A 370 33.23 7.18 3.70
N TYR A 371 33.34 8.46 3.35
CA TYR A 371 32.56 9.05 2.28
C TYR A 371 33.01 8.53 0.91
N THR A 372 32.05 8.14 0.08
CA THR A 372 32.25 7.95 -1.37
C THR A 372 31.04 8.50 -2.12
N ILE A 373 31.29 9.19 -3.24
CA ILE A 373 30.22 9.82 -4.02
C ILE A 373 29.19 8.82 -4.53
N GLU A 374 29.63 7.60 -4.90
CA GLU A 374 28.75 6.53 -5.36
C GLU A 374 27.81 6.04 -4.27
N ALA A 375 28.31 5.77 -3.06
CA ALA A 375 27.49 5.31 -1.95
C ALA A 375 26.52 6.40 -1.47
N TYR A 376 26.98 7.65 -1.42
CA TYR A 376 26.12 8.78 -1.04
C TYR A 376 25.02 9.02 -2.09
N GLY A 377 25.32 8.88 -3.38
CA GLY A 377 24.36 9.02 -4.47
C GLY A 377 23.25 7.96 -4.46
N LYS A 378 23.50 6.79 -3.85
CA LYS A 378 22.51 5.73 -3.67
C LYS A 378 21.47 6.04 -2.58
N ALA A 379 21.70 7.03 -1.74
CA ALA A 379 20.81 7.45 -0.66
C ALA A 379 19.55 8.16 -1.16
N ASN A 380 18.74 7.44 -1.92
CA ASN A 380 17.50 7.94 -2.48
C ASN A 380 16.42 6.86 -2.50
N LEU A 381 15.17 7.28 -2.29
CA LEU A 381 13.99 6.43 -2.40
C LEU A 381 13.14 6.91 -3.58
N SER A 382 12.88 6.03 -4.53
CA SER A 382 11.87 6.23 -5.54
C SER A 382 10.54 5.68 -5.02
N ALA A 383 9.55 6.55 -4.83
CA ALA A 383 8.17 6.14 -4.53
C ALA A 383 7.26 6.49 -5.72
N CYS A 384 6.33 5.60 -6.04
CA CYS A 384 5.29 5.84 -7.02
C CYS A 384 4.02 5.09 -6.65
N LEU A 385 2.91 5.50 -7.26
CA LEU A 385 1.70 4.68 -7.31
C LEU A 385 1.78 3.79 -8.56
N ARG A 386 1.94 2.48 -8.37
CA ARG A 386 2.03 1.52 -9.49
C ARG A 386 0.68 0.91 -9.77
N LEU A 387 0.23 1.04 -11.01
CA LEU A 387 -0.97 0.41 -11.53
C LEU A 387 -0.59 -0.60 -12.61
N LYS A 388 -0.98 -1.86 -12.38
CA LYS A 388 -0.75 -2.97 -13.31
C LYS A 388 -2.10 -3.58 -13.68
N GLY A 389 -2.44 -3.56 -14.96
CA GLY A 389 -3.68 -4.15 -15.47
C GLY A 389 -3.39 -5.36 -16.33
N GLU A 390 -4.21 -6.40 -16.17
CA GLU A 390 -4.21 -7.62 -16.95
C GLU A 390 -5.66 -7.93 -17.32
N ALA A 391 -5.94 -8.16 -18.60
CA ALA A 391 -7.23 -8.70 -19.02
C ALA A 391 -7.04 -10.06 -19.69
N THR A 392 -7.84 -11.01 -19.25
CA THR A 392 -7.81 -12.39 -19.72
C THR A 392 -9.20 -12.77 -20.23
N TYR A 393 -9.23 -13.48 -21.34
CA TYR A 393 -10.43 -14.20 -21.79
C TYR A 393 -10.31 -15.62 -21.30
N TYR A 394 -11.34 -16.12 -20.64
CA TYR A 394 -11.35 -17.48 -20.13
C TYR A 394 -12.58 -18.25 -20.59
N THR A 395 -12.41 -19.56 -20.74
CA THR A 395 -13.48 -20.53 -20.94
C THR A 395 -13.35 -21.62 -19.90
N ARG A 396 -14.48 -22.18 -19.48
CA ARG A 396 -14.55 -23.24 -18.49
C ARG A 396 -15.34 -24.40 -19.06
N ASN A 397 -14.77 -25.60 -18.96
CA ASN A 397 -15.45 -26.82 -19.36
C ASN A 397 -16.68 -27.04 -18.47
N TRP A 398 -17.83 -27.30 -19.09
CA TRP A 398 -19.12 -27.45 -18.39
C TRP A 398 -19.16 -28.62 -17.40
N PHE A 399 -18.35 -29.66 -17.65
CA PHE A 399 -18.35 -30.92 -16.92
C PHE A 399 -17.16 -31.06 -15.97
N THR A 400 -15.95 -30.73 -16.42
CA THR A 400 -14.73 -30.86 -15.60
C THR A 400 -14.49 -29.63 -14.73
N ASN A 401 -15.18 -28.51 -15.01
CA ASN A 401 -14.95 -27.21 -14.37
C ASN A 401 -13.51 -26.69 -14.56
N GLU A 402 -12.74 -27.30 -15.47
CA GLU A 402 -11.40 -26.86 -15.84
C GLU A 402 -11.48 -25.54 -16.61
N GLU A 403 -10.64 -24.60 -16.21
CA GLU A 403 -10.59 -23.24 -16.77
C GLU A 403 -9.37 -23.11 -17.68
N HIS A 404 -9.60 -22.62 -18.91
CA HIS A 404 -8.56 -22.22 -19.84
C HIS A 404 -8.57 -20.70 -19.96
N GLU A 405 -7.49 -20.05 -19.55
CA GLU A 405 -7.30 -18.61 -19.70
C GLU A 405 -6.37 -18.28 -20.86
N SER A 406 -6.66 -17.18 -21.55
CA SER A 406 -5.83 -16.58 -22.59
C SER A 406 -5.69 -15.08 -22.34
N ASN A 407 -4.46 -14.56 -22.44
CA ASN A 407 -4.21 -13.15 -22.21
C ASN A 407 -4.73 -12.32 -23.40
N ILE A 408 -5.49 -11.27 -23.12
CA ILE A 408 -5.94 -10.28 -24.10
C ILE A 408 -4.91 -9.16 -24.19
N PHE A 409 -4.56 -8.57 -23.05
CA PHE A 409 -3.48 -7.60 -22.93
C PHE A 409 -3.02 -7.44 -21.47
N ASP A 410 -1.78 -6.98 -21.32
CA ASP A 410 -1.17 -6.56 -20.06
C ASP A 410 -0.59 -5.17 -20.20
N TRP A 411 -0.59 -4.41 -19.11
CA TRP A 411 0.10 -3.13 -19.04
C TRP A 411 0.50 -2.79 -17.62
N GLN A 412 1.48 -1.90 -17.52
CA GLN A 412 1.90 -1.32 -16.26
C GLN A 412 2.19 0.16 -16.46
N LYS A 413 1.79 0.98 -15.50
CA LYS A 413 2.10 2.40 -15.47
C LYS A 413 2.35 2.85 -14.03
N ASP A 414 3.42 3.61 -13.86
CA ASP A 414 3.78 4.23 -12.60
C ASP A 414 3.38 5.71 -12.64
N TYR A 415 2.60 6.15 -11.64
CA TYR A 415 2.13 7.52 -11.48
C TYR A 415 2.81 8.18 -10.27
N PHE A 416 2.86 9.52 -10.25
CA PHE A 416 3.42 10.30 -9.14
C PHE A 416 4.83 9.89 -8.73
N LYS A 417 5.63 9.45 -9.71
CA LYS A 417 7.00 9.04 -9.44
C LYS A 417 7.76 10.21 -8.84
N LYS A 418 8.11 10.10 -7.57
CA LYS A 418 8.89 11.05 -6.81
C LYS A 418 10.14 10.37 -6.30
N LYS A 419 11.23 11.11 -6.31
CA LYS A 419 12.50 10.71 -5.74
C LYS A 419 12.73 11.54 -4.48
N TYR A 420 12.95 10.85 -3.37
CA TYR A 420 13.23 11.45 -2.07
C TYR A 420 14.68 11.18 -1.72
N ASP A 421 15.40 12.22 -1.30
CA ASP A 421 16.80 12.11 -0.91
C ASP A 421 16.87 11.72 0.57
N LEU A 422 17.31 10.48 0.83
CA LEU A 422 17.33 9.90 2.18
C LEU A 422 18.46 10.46 3.04
N LEU A 423 19.44 11.15 2.45
CA LEU A 423 20.46 11.90 3.16
C LEU A 423 20.41 13.38 2.75
N PRO A 424 20.77 14.30 3.66
CA PRO A 424 20.72 15.73 3.37
C PRO A 424 21.67 16.09 2.22
N LEU A 425 21.21 16.96 1.33
CA LEU A 425 22.10 17.60 0.36
C LEU A 425 22.76 18.82 1.02
N PHE A 426 24.07 18.76 1.23
CA PHE A 426 24.86 19.89 1.74
C PHE A 426 25.11 20.90 0.61
N LEU A 427 24.33 21.98 0.61
CA LEU A 427 24.36 23.01 -0.44
C LEU A 427 25.57 23.94 -0.30
N TYR A 428 25.91 24.27 0.94
CA TYR A 428 27.04 25.13 1.29
C TYR A 428 27.68 24.59 2.56
N SER A 429 29.00 24.52 2.56
CA SER A 429 29.79 24.11 3.73
C SER A 429 31.02 25.02 3.84
N LYS A 430 31.40 25.35 5.08
CA LYS A 430 32.65 26.08 5.34
C LYS A 430 33.20 25.68 6.71
N ALA A 431 34.52 25.52 6.76
CA ALA A 431 35.25 25.28 7.99
C ALA A 431 36.44 26.25 8.10
N VAL A 432 36.60 26.86 9.27
CA VAL A 432 37.65 27.85 9.53
C VAL A 432 38.30 27.58 10.87
N ARG A 433 39.63 27.69 10.93
CA ARG A 433 40.40 27.66 12.18
C ARG A 433 40.94 29.06 12.47
N PRO A 434 40.30 29.82 13.36
CA PRO A 434 40.77 31.15 13.71
C PRO A 434 42.13 31.15 14.38
N LYS A 435 42.91 32.22 14.17
CA LYS A 435 44.18 32.42 14.87
C LYS A 435 43.95 32.95 16.29
N THR A 436 44.08 32.08 17.29
CA THR A 436 43.88 32.41 18.71
C THR A 436 45.09 32.04 19.58
N LEU A 437 45.44 32.92 20.53
CA LEU A 437 46.65 32.77 21.36
C LEU A 437 46.50 31.80 22.55
N LYS A 438 45.27 31.44 22.94
CA LYS A 438 44.96 30.68 24.17
C LYS A 438 44.14 29.41 23.97
N LYS A 439 43.44 29.30 22.85
CA LYS A 439 42.56 28.19 22.49
C LYS A 439 42.76 27.86 21.04
N ASP A 440 42.53 26.60 20.68
CA ASP A 440 42.55 26.11 19.33
C ASP A 440 41.14 25.65 18.97
N ILE A 441 40.45 26.43 18.13
CA ILE A 441 39.03 26.26 17.85
C ILE A 441 38.84 26.07 16.36
N VAL A 442 37.87 25.24 15.98
CA VAL A 442 37.40 25.08 14.60
C VAL A 442 35.93 25.48 14.53
N GLU A 443 35.62 26.45 13.70
CA GLU A 443 34.25 26.86 13.40
C GLU A 443 33.77 26.16 12.13
N VAL A 444 32.61 25.51 12.18
CA VAL A 444 32.03 24.78 11.05
C VAL A 444 30.58 25.15 10.87
N ALA A 445 30.17 25.36 9.62
CA ALA A 445 28.78 25.59 9.27
C ALA A 445 28.38 24.90 7.96
N VAL A 446 27.17 24.38 7.93
CA VAL A 446 26.54 23.79 6.75
C VAL A 446 25.10 24.24 6.57
N LYS A 447 24.70 24.33 5.30
CA LYS A 447 23.32 24.56 4.89
C LYS A 447 22.82 23.35 4.12
N ILE A 448 21.63 22.87 4.48
CA ILE A 448 20.99 21.72 3.84
C ILE A 448 19.61 22.08 3.30
N LYS A 449 19.12 21.23 2.39
CA LYS A 449 17.72 21.18 2.03
C LYS A 449 17.04 20.05 2.85
N PRO A 450 16.02 20.35 3.67
CA PRO A 450 15.24 19.34 4.38
C PRO A 450 14.55 18.40 3.39
N ASP A 451 14.40 17.15 3.80
CA ASP A 451 13.72 16.11 3.06
C ASP A 451 12.21 16.21 3.31
N SER A 452 11.41 16.24 2.24
CA SER A 452 9.95 16.36 2.33
C SER A 452 9.25 15.10 2.84
N LEU A 453 9.96 13.97 2.94
CA LEU A 453 9.38 12.68 3.33
C LEU A 453 9.31 12.46 4.84
N MET A 454 10.23 13.07 5.61
CA MET A 454 10.39 12.80 7.05
C MET A 454 9.83 13.94 7.92
N GLU A 455 9.10 13.57 8.98
CA GLU A 455 8.49 14.54 9.89
C GLU A 455 9.48 15.22 10.85
N ILE A 456 10.66 14.64 11.08
CA ILE A 456 11.65 15.11 12.07
C ILE A 456 12.96 15.53 11.38
N PRO A 457 13.55 16.69 11.72
CA PRO A 457 14.89 17.08 11.26
C PRO A 457 15.95 16.05 11.69
N LYS A 458 16.78 15.61 10.75
CA LYS A 458 17.86 14.66 11.01
C LYS A 458 18.89 15.25 11.98
N GLU A 459 19.43 14.43 12.86
CA GLU A 459 20.56 14.79 13.72
C GLU A 459 21.83 14.94 12.85
N ILE A 460 22.32 16.18 12.74
CA ILE A 460 23.52 16.51 11.96
C ILE A 460 24.60 17.00 12.91
N GLY A 461 25.83 16.60 12.62
CA GLY A 461 27.01 16.95 13.38
C GLY A 461 28.21 17.23 12.48
N PHE A 462 29.36 17.35 13.12
CA PHE A 462 30.65 17.55 12.46
C PHE A 462 31.70 16.62 13.05
N GLU A 463 32.58 16.12 12.20
CA GLU A 463 33.73 15.29 12.56
C GLU A 463 35.01 15.99 12.08
N ILE A 464 36.02 15.98 12.96
CA ILE A 464 37.41 16.30 12.65
C ILE A 464 38.17 14.97 12.60
N ALA A 465 38.77 14.65 11.47
CA ALA A 465 39.56 13.44 11.28
C ALA A 465 40.97 13.78 10.79
N ASP A 466 41.92 12.88 11.00
CA ASP A 466 43.27 12.99 10.42
C ASP A 466 43.30 12.60 8.93
N LYS A 467 44.46 12.74 8.26
CA LYS A 467 44.67 12.29 6.86
C LYS A 467 44.48 10.78 6.64
N SER A 468 44.52 9.98 7.69
CA SER A 468 44.26 8.53 7.63
C SER A 468 42.78 8.21 7.86
N ASN A 469 41.91 9.23 7.93
CA ASN A 469 40.47 9.13 8.15
C ASN A 469 40.09 8.62 9.56
N ILE A 470 40.99 8.76 10.53
CA ILE A 470 40.76 8.42 11.94
C ILE A 470 40.15 9.64 12.64
N SER A 471 39.02 9.45 13.31
CA SER A 471 38.29 10.51 14.02
C SER A 471 39.09 11.01 15.21
N VAL A 472 39.27 12.33 15.30
CA VAL A 472 39.97 13.04 16.38
C VAL A 472 38.98 13.73 17.31
N ASP A 473 37.97 14.39 16.73
CA ASP A 473 36.87 14.98 17.48
C ASP A 473 35.52 14.91 16.73
N SER A 474 34.38 14.90 17.43
CA SER A 474 33.04 14.98 16.80
C SER A 474 31.96 15.50 17.73
N CYS A 475 30.97 16.17 17.16
CA CYS A 475 29.82 16.69 17.91
C CYS A 475 28.55 16.73 17.05
N TYR A 476 27.39 16.72 17.69
CA TYR A 476 26.09 16.93 17.05
C TYR A 476 25.49 18.28 17.43
N VAL A 477 24.70 18.84 16.53
CA VAL A 477 24.05 20.14 16.71
C VAL A 477 22.61 20.13 16.23
N ASN A 478 21.77 20.85 16.97
CA ASN A 478 20.42 21.15 16.54
C ASN A 478 20.43 22.17 15.38
N PRO A 479 19.42 22.14 14.51
CA PRO A 479 19.28 23.16 13.48
C PRO A 479 19.09 24.54 14.13
N ILE A 480 19.55 25.57 13.43
CA ILE A 480 19.28 26.97 13.78
C ILE A 480 17.83 27.27 13.38
N ASP A 481 17.01 27.71 14.34
CA ASP A 481 15.60 28.05 14.10
C ASP A 481 15.46 29.14 13.02
N SER A 482 14.66 28.85 11.98
CA SER A 482 14.33 29.77 10.89
C SER A 482 12.83 29.83 10.63
N GLN A 483 12.35 30.99 10.14
CA GLN A 483 10.96 31.12 9.67
C GLN A 483 10.71 30.41 8.33
N ASP A 484 11.77 30.10 7.58
CA ASP A 484 11.70 29.33 6.33
C ASP A 484 11.93 27.85 6.64
N GLN A 485 10.91 27.02 6.40
CA GLN A 485 10.97 25.57 6.59
C GLN A 485 11.60 24.83 5.38
N GLU A 486 11.88 25.51 4.26
CA GLU A 486 12.43 24.88 3.07
C GLU A 486 13.94 24.65 3.12
N LYS A 487 14.65 25.18 4.13
CA LYS A 487 16.12 25.10 4.28
C LYS A 487 16.51 25.12 5.76
N LEU A 488 17.45 24.25 6.14
CA LEU A 488 17.98 24.21 7.51
C LEU A 488 19.48 24.55 7.52
N CYS A 489 19.90 25.26 8.56
CA CYS A 489 21.31 25.64 8.78
C CYS A 489 21.80 25.03 10.08
N TYR A 490 23.04 24.54 10.08
CA TYR A 490 23.71 23.98 11.24
C TYR A 490 25.08 24.66 11.38
N ALA A 491 25.43 25.10 12.57
CA ALA A 491 26.72 25.71 12.85
C ALA A 491 27.18 25.40 14.27
N THR A 492 28.49 25.27 14.44
CA THR A 492 29.09 25.03 15.76
C THR A 492 30.56 25.41 15.84
N GLU A 493 31.08 25.40 17.07
CA GLU A 493 32.48 25.64 17.40
C GLU A 493 33.04 24.41 18.16
N MET A 494 34.14 23.84 17.66
CA MET A 494 34.82 22.68 18.25
C MET A 494 36.14 23.10 18.91
N ASP A 495 36.29 22.88 20.22
CA ASP A 495 37.51 23.20 20.98
C ASP A 495 38.49 22.02 20.97
N ILE A 496 39.53 22.12 20.13
CA ILE A 496 40.56 21.08 19.93
C ILE A 496 41.85 21.37 20.71
N THR A 497 41.83 22.33 21.63
CA THR A 497 43.03 22.77 22.38
C THR A 497 43.76 21.61 23.09
N SER A 498 43.01 20.61 23.57
CA SER A 498 43.56 19.45 24.28
C SER A 498 44.04 18.30 23.37
N LYS A 499 43.81 18.38 22.05
CA LYS A 499 43.92 17.26 21.12
C LYS A 499 45.25 17.18 20.34
N ASN A 500 46.19 18.11 20.55
CA ASN A 500 47.52 18.14 19.92
C ASN A 500 47.50 17.98 18.37
N ILE A 501 46.65 18.74 17.68
CA ILE A 501 46.41 18.61 16.23
C ILE A 501 47.28 19.57 15.41
N ILE A 502 48.09 19.03 14.49
CA ILE A 502 48.82 19.84 13.49
C ILE A 502 47.88 20.22 12.34
N SER A 503 47.68 21.53 12.14
CA SER A 503 46.60 22.09 11.30
C SER A 503 46.61 21.72 9.81
N LYS A 504 47.73 21.22 9.27
CA LYS A 504 47.84 20.84 7.85
C LYS A 504 47.43 19.39 7.57
N GLU A 505 47.06 18.63 8.60
CA GLU A 505 46.88 17.18 8.53
C GLU A 505 45.46 16.71 8.93
N VAL A 506 44.47 17.60 8.96
CA VAL A 506 43.08 17.23 9.29
C VAL A 506 42.09 17.55 8.18
N ASP A 507 41.06 16.71 8.12
CA ASP A 507 39.90 16.83 7.26
C ASP A 507 38.66 17.03 8.16
N ILE A 508 37.85 18.02 7.83
CA ILE A 508 36.61 18.33 8.55
C ILE A 508 35.45 17.96 7.64
N ARG A 509 34.43 17.29 8.18
CA ARG A 509 33.27 16.87 7.40
C ARG A 509 31.97 16.92 8.22
N PRO A 510 30.81 17.08 7.56
CA PRO A 510 29.54 16.83 8.20
C PRO A 510 29.38 15.33 8.48
N ILE A 511 28.68 15.02 9.57
CA ILE A 511 28.21 13.67 9.88
C ILE A 511 26.70 13.70 10.10
N VAL A 512 26.03 12.60 9.76
CA VAL A 512 24.58 12.46 9.91
C VAL A 512 24.32 11.20 10.71
N HIS A 513 23.53 11.29 11.77
CA HIS A 513 23.01 10.08 12.41
C HIS A 513 21.88 9.53 11.54
N TYR A 514 22.04 8.29 11.07
CA TYR A 514 21.06 7.62 10.22
C TYR A 514 21.05 6.12 10.50
N ALA A 515 19.88 5.58 10.82
CA ALA A 515 19.65 4.16 11.12
C ALA A 515 20.59 3.61 12.20
N GLY A 516 20.93 4.42 13.21
CA GLY A 516 21.86 4.05 14.28
C GLY A 516 23.35 4.15 13.90
N TYR A 517 23.67 4.59 12.68
CA TYR A 517 25.05 4.80 12.22
C TYR A 517 25.39 6.28 12.10
N THR A 518 26.65 6.62 12.32
CA THR A 518 27.21 7.93 12.00
C THR A 518 27.77 7.90 10.59
N LEU A 519 27.03 8.47 9.65
CA LEU A 519 27.40 8.49 8.24
C LEU A 519 28.24 9.72 7.91
N LYS A 520 29.36 9.49 7.21
CA LYS A 520 30.31 10.55 6.84
C LYS A 520 29.92 11.15 5.49
N ALA A 521 29.83 12.48 5.44
CA ALA A 521 29.66 13.23 4.19
C ALA A 521 31.03 13.70 3.65
N ASP A 522 30.99 14.42 2.52
CA ASP A 522 32.20 14.93 1.87
C ASP A 522 32.96 15.93 2.76
N ASN A 523 34.26 16.03 2.52
CA ASN A 523 35.12 16.95 3.24
C ASN A 523 34.75 18.42 2.93
N ILE A 524 34.74 19.24 3.97
CA ILE A 524 34.54 20.68 3.88
C ILE A 524 35.88 21.34 3.58
N ALA A 525 35.88 22.31 2.67
CA ALA A 525 37.04 23.13 2.43
C ALA A 525 37.46 23.86 3.72
N PHE A 526 38.71 23.63 4.13
CA PHE A 526 39.25 24.10 5.41
C PHE A 526 40.27 25.22 5.22
N ASN A 527 40.05 26.35 5.89
CA ASN A 527 40.95 27.50 5.85
C ASN A 527 41.64 27.73 7.21
N ASN A 528 42.97 27.77 7.20
CA ASN A 528 43.81 28.03 8.38
C ASN A 528 44.19 29.50 8.54
N ASP A 529 44.49 29.90 9.77
CA ASP A 529 45.06 31.20 10.13
C ASP A 529 44.21 32.42 9.69
N MET A 530 42.89 32.24 9.61
CA MET A 530 41.97 33.36 9.38
C MET A 530 41.65 34.10 10.68
N PRO A 531 41.35 35.41 10.64
CA PRO A 531 40.82 36.11 11.81
C PRO A 531 39.45 35.54 12.20
N ILE A 532 39.12 35.54 13.50
CA ILE A 532 37.77 35.18 14.02
C ILE A 532 36.74 36.02 13.27
N GLN A 533 35.96 35.38 12.41
CA GLN A 533 34.80 36.00 11.78
C GLN A 533 33.63 35.04 11.97
N PRO A 534 32.74 35.30 12.94
CA PRO A 534 31.58 34.46 13.12
C PRO A 534 30.73 34.51 11.87
N MET A 535 30.30 33.33 11.43
CA MET A 535 29.53 33.17 10.22
C MET A 535 28.05 33.44 10.51
N VAL A 536 27.54 34.59 10.05
CA VAL A 536 26.11 34.92 10.15
C VAL A 536 25.44 34.65 8.81
N PHE A 537 24.45 33.78 8.81
CA PHE A 537 23.53 33.61 7.69
C PHE A 537 22.40 34.62 7.87
N THR A 538 22.31 35.59 6.97
CA THR A 538 21.15 36.51 6.92
C THR A 538 20.29 36.18 5.70
N MET A 539 18.97 36.27 5.89
CA MET A 539 17.97 36.12 4.85
C MET A 539 17.32 37.47 4.60
N SER A 540 17.47 37.97 3.38
CA SER A 540 16.68 39.09 2.86
C SER A 540 16.11 38.69 1.51
N ASN A 541 14.79 38.77 1.35
CA ASN A 541 14.07 38.53 0.09
C ASN A 541 14.40 37.19 -0.62
N GLY A 542 14.43 36.07 0.11
CA GLY A 542 14.59 34.73 -0.50
C GLY A 542 16.01 34.41 -1.02
N ILE A 543 16.96 35.32 -0.86
CA ILE A 543 18.37 35.12 -1.19
C ILE A 543 19.16 35.05 0.12
N THR A 544 19.88 33.95 0.34
CA THR A 544 20.82 33.84 1.46
C THR A 544 22.14 34.48 1.04
N MET A 545 22.54 35.54 1.74
CA MET A 545 23.92 36.05 1.66
C MET A 545 24.74 35.38 2.76
N ALA A 546 25.89 34.80 2.37
CA ALA A 546 26.94 34.48 3.32
C ALA A 546 27.65 35.79 3.68
N LEU A 547 27.34 36.35 4.85
CA LEU A 547 28.03 37.54 5.36
C LEU A 547 29.16 37.08 6.29
N SER A 548 30.38 37.22 5.79
CA SER A 548 31.59 37.12 6.59
C SER A 548 31.79 38.49 7.25
N GLY A 549 31.48 38.60 8.55
CA GLY A 549 31.66 39.84 9.29
C GLY A 549 30.76 39.94 10.52
N ILE A 550 31.41 39.96 11.69
CA ILE A 550 30.99 40.36 13.06
C ILE A 550 29.49 40.16 13.38
N PRO A 551 29.11 39.38 14.42
CA PRO A 551 27.72 39.31 14.83
C PRO A 551 27.40 40.65 15.51
N TYR A 552 26.22 41.22 15.29
CA TYR A 552 25.78 42.31 16.15
C TYR A 552 25.71 41.77 17.59
N SER A 553 26.68 42.15 18.42
CA SER A 553 26.61 42.02 19.86
C SER A 553 26.18 43.38 20.41
N GLY A 554 24.94 43.45 20.91
CA GLY A 554 24.55 44.57 21.76
C GLY A 554 25.24 44.39 23.10
N GLU A 555 26.04 45.38 23.50
CA GLU A 555 26.69 45.40 24.81
C GLU A 555 26.07 46.53 25.66
N THR A 556 25.63 46.20 26.87
CA THR A 556 25.29 47.20 27.88
C THR A 556 25.95 46.82 29.20
N SER A 557 26.38 47.80 29.97
CA SER A 557 27.00 47.59 31.27
C SER A 557 26.22 48.31 32.34
N ASN A 558 25.92 47.62 33.43
CA ASN A 558 25.52 48.27 34.68
C ASN A 558 26.30 47.63 35.83
N ASP A 559 26.84 48.47 36.72
CA ASP A 559 27.54 48.08 37.96
C ASP A 559 28.42 46.83 37.86
N SER A 560 29.44 46.90 36.99
CA SER A 560 30.50 45.86 36.83
C SER A 560 30.10 44.60 36.07
N ILE A 561 28.86 44.48 35.60
CA ILE A 561 28.40 43.33 34.79
C ILE A 561 28.18 43.79 33.35
N LEU A 562 28.88 43.14 32.42
CA LEU A 562 28.74 43.32 30.97
C LEU A 562 27.69 42.34 30.44
N TYR A 563 26.56 42.85 29.96
CA TYR A 563 25.53 42.07 29.30
C TYR A 563 25.79 42.09 27.79
N LYS A 564 26.00 40.91 27.19
CA LYS A 564 26.12 40.74 25.73
C LYS A 564 24.92 40.00 25.18
N ALA A 565 24.26 40.55 24.16
CA ALA A 565 23.19 39.89 23.41
C ALA A 565 23.64 39.71 21.94
N GLY A 566 23.66 38.46 21.45
CA GLY A 566 24.03 38.08 20.08
C GLY A 566 23.17 36.91 19.55
N PRO A 567 23.35 36.48 18.29
CA PRO A 567 22.58 35.37 17.72
C PRO A 567 22.81 34.07 18.51
N HIS A 568 21.75 33.27 18.68
CA HIS A 568 21.83 31.97 19.36
C HIS A 568 22.64 30.99 18.51
N ILE A 569 23.88 30.71 18.93
CA ILE A 569 24.69 29.62 18.37
C ILE A 569 24.32 28.35 19.16
N PRO A 570 23.78 27.29 18.51
CA PRO A 570 23.44 26.05 19.19
C PRO A 570 24.65 25.49 19.92
N THR A 571 24.45 25.03 21.16
CA THR A 571 25.54 24.44 21.95
C THR A 571 25.88 23.05 21.39
N PRO A 572 27.13 22.79 20.97
CA PRO A 572 27.53 21.45 20.52
C PRO A 572 27.37 20.43 21.63
N ILE A 573 26.76 19.30 21.29
CA ILE A 573 26.75 18.11 22.15
C ILE A 573 27.90 17.24 21.66
N TYR A 574 29.01 17.24 22.41
CA TYR A 574 30.20 16.45 22.10
C TYR A 574 29.95 14.98 22.38
N ASP A 575 30.35 14.13 21.44
CA ASP A 575 30.32 12.69 21.62
C ASP A 575 31.43 12.28 22.60
N LYS A 576 31.06 11.71 23.75
CA LYS A 576 32.03 11.37 24.80
C LYS A 576 32.83 10.10 24.50
N ASP A 577 32.38 9.29 23.55
CA ASP A 577 33.05 8.06 23.13
C ASP A 577 32.94 7.95 21.60
N PHE A 578 34.04 8.14 20.87
CA PHE A 578 34.09 7.84 19.42
C PHE A 578 33.67 6.38 19.17
N GLY A 579 32.39 6.17 18.89
CA GLY A 579 31.84 4.87 18.51
C GLY A 579 31.20 4.03 19.63
N LYS A 580 30.11 4.49 20.25
CA LYS A 580 29.05 3.57 20.69
C LYS A 580 27.75 3.95 19.96
N LYS A 581 27.16 3.06 19.16
CA LYS A 581 26.44 1.88 19.66
C LYS A 581 26.48 0.71 18.68
N GLN A 582 26.80 -0.49 19.20
CA GLN A 582 26.18 -1.70 18.67
C GLN A 582 24.66 -1.59 18.86
N PHE A 583 23.93 -2.08 17.87
CA PHE A 583 22.51 -2.34 18.02
C PHE A 583 22.30 -3.29 19.20
N VAL A 584 21.48 -2.84 20.14
CA VAL A 584 20.80 -3.71 21.08
C VAL A 584 19.33 -3.50 20.75
N GLN A 585 18.65 -4.54 20.25
CA GLN A 585 17.21 -4.53 20.01
C GLN A 585 16.53 -4.01 21.28
N THR A 586 16.05 -2.78 21.34
CA THR A 586 15.23 -2.35 22.48
C THR A 586 13.80 -2.81 22.25
N VAL A 587 13.32 -3.72 23.08
CA VAL A 587 11.89 -4.03 23.17
C VAL A 587 11.23 -2.95 24.00
N PHE A 588 10.20 -2.30 23.43
CA PHE A 588 9.36 -1.36 24.14
C PHE A 588 8.52 -2.13 25.17
N ILE A 589 8.66 -1.79 26.45
CA ILE A 589 7.78 -2.33 27.48
C ILE A 589 6.46 -1.53 27.43
N GLY A 590 5.48 -2.06 26.71
CA GLY A 590 4.11 -1.55 26.66
C GLY A 590 3.26 -2.09 27.82
N ASN A 591 1.95 -1.84 27.77
CA ASN A 591 1.02 -2.23 28.84
C ASN A 591 0.94 -3.75 29.08
N ASN A 592 1.16 -4.58 28.05
CA ASN A 592 1.12 -6.05 28.19
C ASN A 592 2.45 -6.58 28.78
N GLU A 593 3.57 -5.98 28.37
CA GLU A 593 4.92 -6.32 28.80
C GLU A 593 5.20 -5.89 30.25
N ASN A 594 4.55 -4.81 30.72
CA ASN A 594 4.56 -4.42 32.14
C ASN A 594 4.00 -5.53 33.03
N ASN A 595 2.93 -6.20 32.62
CA ASN A 595 2.40 -7.36 33.35
C ASN A 595 3.36 -8.56 33.32
N TRP A 596 4.10 -8.74 32.22
CA TRP A 596 5.13 -9.77 32.14
C TRP A 596 6.30 -9.47 33.07
N LEU A 597 6.68 -8.21 33.29
CA LEU A 597 7.76 -7.82 34.20
C LEU A 597 7.47 -8.17 35.67
N LEU A 598 6.20 -8.13 36.10
CA LEU A 598 5.80 -8.42 37.48
C LEU A 598 6.16 -9.85 37.88
N GLY A 599 6.69 -10.04 39.10
CA GLY A 599 7.07 -11.35 39.63
C GLY A 599 8.56 -11.48 39.95
N THR A 600 9.00 -12.70 40.22
CA THR A 600 10.38 -12.99 40.65
C THR A 600 11.21 -13.55 39.51
N TRP A 601 12.39 -12.99 39.32
CA TRP A 601 13.33 -13.26 38.24
C TRP A 601 14.68 -13.65 38.81
N LYS A 602 15.28 -14.72 38.30
CA LYS A 602 16.62 -15.18 38.71
C LYS A 602 17.57 -15.22 37.53
N GLY A 603 18.81 -14.80 37.75
CA GLY A 603 19.88 -14.93 36.77
C GLY A 603 21.26 -14.80 37.41
N ILE A 604 22.26 -14.75 36.56
CA ILE A 604 23.66 -14.57 36.95
C ILE A 604 24.09 -13.18 36.45
N ILE A 605 24.63 -12.36 37.34
CA ILE A 605 25.20 -11.04 37.07
C ILE A 605 26.58 -11.01 37.74
N ASP A 606 27.63 -10.59 37.03
CA ASP A 606 29.01 -10.57 37.53
C ASP A 606 29.44 -11.90 38.19
N GLU A 607 29.14 -13.03 37.53
CA GLU A 607 29.39 -14.41 38.02
C GLU A 607 28.65 -14.81 39.31
N GLN A 608 27.69 -14.01 39.77
CA GLN A 608 26.96 -14.22 41.03
C GLN A 608 25.45 -14.33 40.82
N GLN A 609 24.77 -15.11 41.67
CA GLN A 609 23.33 -15.31 41.55
C GLN A 609 22.57 -14.08 42.10
N ALA A 610 21.77 -13.46 41.24
CA ALA A 610 20.91 -12.34 41.57
C ALA A 610 19.43 -12.72 41.42
N THR A 611 18.60 -12.25 42.35
CA THR A 611 17.14 -12.42 42.31
C THR A 611 16.46 -11.05 42.40
N TYR A 612 15.69 -10.71 41.36
CA TYR A 612 14.89 -9.48 41.30
C TYR A 612 13.41 -9.82 41.48
N THR A 613 12.69 -9.07 42.30
CA THR A 613 11.22 -9.19 42.42
C THR A 613 10.59 -7.84 42.12
N PHE A 614 9.76 -7.75 41.08
CA PHE A 614 9.04 -6.53 40.68
C PHE A 614 7.57 -6.61 41.11
N ARG A 615 7.05 -5.51 41.67
CA ARG A 615 5.67 -5.35 42.16
C ARG A 615 4.90 -4.29 41.35
N ASP A 616 3.59 -4.37 41.37
CA ASP A 616 2.68 -3.54 40.57
C ASP A 616 2.64 -2.05 41.00
N ASP A 617 3.19 -1.74 42.16
CA ASP A 617 3.32 -0.38 42.70
C ASP A 617 4.64 0.32 42.30
N ASN A 618 5.37 -0.24 41.32
CA ASN A 618 6.69 0.21 40.88
C ASN A 618 7.82 0.03 41.94
N SER A 619 7.60 -0.80 42.97
CA SER A 619 8.63 -1.20 43.92
C SER A 619 9.17 -2.60 43.62
N GLY A 620 10.33 -2.93 44.19
CA GLY A 620 10.89 -4.27 44.10
C GLY A 620 12.04 -4.52 45.06
N THR A 621 12.54 -5.75 45.04
CA THR A 621 13.68 -6.18 45.87
C THR A 621 14.73 -6.88 45.03
N LEU A 622 15.99 -6.53 45.25
CA LEU A 622 17.17 -7.18 44.69
C LEU A 622 17.87 -7.97 45.79
N ASN A 623 17.99 -9.29 45.62
CA ASN A 623 18.82 -10.14 46.46
C ASN A 623 20.07 -10.58 45.68
N ALA A 624 21.24 -10.09 46.09
CA ALA A 624 22.54 -10.46 45.54
C ALA A 624 23.56 -10.55 46.69
N ASN A 625 24.48 -11.52 46.65
CA ASN A 625 25.55 -11.67 47.66
C ASN A 625 25.09 -11.78 49.12
N SER A 626 23.93 -12.39 49.38
CA SER A 626 23.30 -12.47 50.71
C SER A 626 22.93 -11.10 51.31
N VAL A 627 22.87 -10.05 50.48
CA VAL A 627 22.40 -8.71 50.82
C VAL A 627 21.11 -8.44 50.03
N SER A 628 20.11 -7.88 50.71
CA SER A 628 18.83 -7.49 50.12
C SER A 628 18.76 -5.98 50.04
N HIS A 629 18.49 -5.45 48.85
CA HIS A 629 18.23 -4.03 48.60
C HIS A 629 16.79 -3.84 48.15
N GLU A 630 16.13 -2.81 48.67
CA GLU A 630 14.87 -2.35 48.09
C GLU A 630 15.15 -1.38 46.93
N PHE A 631 14.30 -1.41 45.90
CA PHE A 631 14.36 -0.46 44.80
C PHE A 631 12.99 0.04 44.37
N THR A 632 12.98 1.26 43.82
CA THR A 632 11.86 1.77 43.01
C THR A 632 12.27 1.73 41.55
N TYR A 633 11.42 1.22 40.66
CA TYR A 633 11.76 1.07 39.25
C TYR A 633 10.87 1.92 38.34
N TYR A 634 11.44 2.34 37.21
CA TYR A 634 10.75 3.10 36.17
C TYR A 634 11.00 2.45 34.82
N THR A 635 9.91 2.09 34.13
CA THR A 635 9.93 1.70 32.71
C THR A 635 9.67 2.94 31.88
N ASN A 636 10.63 3.35 31.05
CA ASN A 636 10.52 4.62 30.34
C ASN A 636 9.50 4.56 29.19
N TYR A 637 8.29 5.04 29.45
CA TYR A 637 7.20 5.18 28.48
C TYR A 637 7.35 6.54 27.75
N PRO A 638 7.38 6.62 26.40
CA PRO A 638 7.09 5.58 25.41
C PRO A 638 8.26 5.15 24.49
N GLN A 639 9.53 5.52 24.73
CA GLN A 639 10.49 5.57 23.60
C GLN A 639 11.89 4.92 23.76
N SER A 640 12.25 4.26 24.87
CA SER A 640 13.66 3.79 25.02
C SER A 640 13.91 2.36 25.50
N GLY A 641 12.88 1.57 25.85
CA GLY A 641 13.09 0.19 26.36
C GLY A 641 13.97 0.12 27.62
N LYS A 642 14.11 1.24 28.35
CA LYS A 642 14.92 1.36 29.56
C LYS A 642 14.10 0.97 30.79
N LEU A 643 14.69 0.11 31.62
CA LEU A 643 14.26 -0.21 32.97
C LEU A 643 15.29 0.37 33.94
N THR A 644 14.93 1.46 34.63
CA THR A 644 15.79 2.11 35.61
C THR A 644 15.36 1.69 37.01
N LEU A 645 16.29 1.19 37.83
CA LEU A 645 16.07 0.83 39.23
C LEU A 645 16.84 1.81 40.11
N TYR A 646 16.15 2.49 41.01
CA TYR A 646 16.75 3.32 42.06
C TYR A 646 16.79 2.51 43.35
N LEU A 647 18.00 2.15 43.78
CA LEU A 647 18.25 1.37 44.99
C LEU A 647 18.23 2.27 46.23
N ASP A 648 17.96 1.67 47.39
CA ASP A 648 17.93 2.32 48.71
C ASP A 648 19.24 3.00 49.16
N ASN A 649 20.34 2.76 48.46
CA ASN A 649 21.66 3.35 48.68
C ASN A 649 21.95 4.55 47.76
N ASP A 650 20.92 5.15 47.16
CA ASP A 650 21.00 6.26 46.18
C ASP A 650 21.76 5.93 44.88
N THR A 651 22.01 4.64 44.58
CA THR A 651 22.56 4.21 43.30
C THR A 651 21.46 3.84 42.31
N ALA A 652 21.72 4.00 41.02
CA ALA A 652 20.78 3.64 39.96
C ALA A 652 21.37 2.55 39.05
N GLN A 653 20.65 1.46 38.86
CA GLN A 653 20.94 0.45 37.84
C GLN A 653 20.05 0.70 36.62
N ILE A 654 20.63 0.74 35.43
CA ILE A 654 19.89 0.98 34.19
C ILE A 654 20.04 -0.24 33.30
N PHE A 655 18.93 -0.93 33.05
CA PHE A 655 18.86 -2.02 32.09
C PHE A 655 18.23 -1.55 30.79
N ILE A 656 18.85 -1.93 29.68
CA ILE A 656 18.28 -1.85 28.34
C ILE A 656 17.61 -3.19 28.08
N VAL A 657 16.28 -3.21 27.92
CA VAL A 657 15.55 -4.48 27.75
C VAL A 657 15.60 -4.94 26.30
N ASN A 658 16.27 -6.07 26.08
CA ASN A 658 16.50 -6.64 24.77
C ASN A 658 15.31 -7.46 24.28
N SER A 659 14.69 -8.20 25.21
CA SER A 659 13.46 -8.94 24.97
C SER A 659 12.81 -9.32 26.30
N ILE A 660 11.49 -9.24 26.40
CA ILE A 660 10.72 -9.77 27.54
C ILE A 660 9.63 -10.70 27.03
N THR A 661 9.50 -11.85 27.69
CA THR A 661 8.45 -12.85 27.47
C THR A 661 7.86 -13.23 28.84
N GLU A 662 6.83 -14.07 28.87
CA GLU A 662 6.24 -14.56 30.13
C GLU A 662 7.23 -15.30 31.04
N THR A 663 8.34 -15.83 30.50
CA THR A 663 9.28 -16.69 31.24
C THR A 663 10.73 -16.20 31.23
N THR A 664 11.10 -15.34 30.28
CA THR A 664 12.49 -14.89 30.08
C THR A 664 12.57 -13.39 29.87
N LEU A 665 13.46 -12.73 30.62
CA LEU A 665 13.83 -11.32 30.47
C LEU A 665 15.30 -11.27 30.08
N LYS A 666 15.58 -10.76 28.88
CA LYS A 666 16.95 -10.48 28.43
C LYS A 666 17.15 -8.99 28.44
N CYS A 667 18.18 -8.53 29.13
CA CYS A 667 18.55 -7.13 29.19
C CYS A 667 20.06 -6.97 29.06
N MET A 668 20.49 -5.74 28.79
CA MET A 668 21.88 -5.33 28.83
C MET A 668 22.03 -4.30 29.94
N ASP A 669 23.03 -4.48 30.81
CA ASP A 669 23.42 -3.44 31.75
C ASP A 669 24.01 -2.24 30.99
N ALA A 670 23.47 -1.04 31.21
CA ALA A 670 23.85 0.14 30.46
C ALA A 670 25.23 0.70 30.84
N GLU A 671 25.76 0.34 32.01
CA GLU A 671 27.08 0.76 32.48
C GLU A 671 28.16 -0.22 32.04
N THR A 672 27.91 -1.53 32.20
CA THR A 672 28.92 -2.57 31.89
C THR A 672 28.81 -3.13 30.46
N ASN A 673 27.69 -2.90 29.77
CA ASN A 673 27.32 -3.55 28.49
C ASN A 673 27.22 -5.10 28.57
N GLU A 674 27.14 -5.68 29.77
CA GLU A 674 26.98 -7.12 29.91
C GLU A 674 25.54 -7.55 29.61
N THR A 675 25.40 -8.67 28.89
CA THR A 675 24.08 -9.25 28.59
C THR A 675 23.63 -10.13 29.75
N ILE A 676 22.52 -9.75 30.36
CA ILE A 676 21.91 -10.45 31.49
C ILE A 676 20.67 -11.18 31.00
N THR A 677 20.56 -12.47 31.33
CA THR A 677 19.35 -13.26 31.10
C THR A 677 18.77 -13.66 32.43
N LEU A 678 17.57 -13.18 32.73
CA LEU A 678 16.79 -13.56 33.91
C LEU A 678 15.64 -14.48 33.50
N THR A 679 15.41 -15.52 34.30
CA THR A 679 14.31 -16.47 34.12
C THR A 679 13.30 -16.29 35.23
N LYS A 680 12.01 -16.24 34.86
CA LYS A 680 10.91 -16.07 35.80
C LYS A 680 10.71 -17.36 36.63
N GLN A 681 10.40 -17.21 37.91
CA GLN A 681 10.15 -18.32 38.85
C GLN A 681 8.65 -18.63 38.99
#